data_AF-A0A1H4CJA3-F1
#
_entry.id   AF-A0A1H4CJA3-F1
#
_cell.length_a   1.000
_cell.length_b   1.000
_cell.length_c   1.000
_cell.angle_alpha   90.00
_cell.angle_beta   90.00
_cell.angle_gamma   90.00
#
_symmetry.space_group_name_H-M   'P 1'
#
loop_
_entity.id
_entity.type
_entity.pdbx_description
1 polymer ?
#
loop_
_entity_poly.entity_id
_entity_poly.type
_entity_poly.pdbx_seq_one_letter_code
_entity_poly.pdbx_strand_id
1 'polypeptide(L)'
;MKFKNKYIAIAALGAMGLTACNDTLDVESPSQMDQNMVYSSTEFATNAINGVYVLFCEDPFTSRMCGVWMQNTDVEAMGVSATAATNHRNAVWPLQSAGNVGWSDVKKVWDNNLQAIERANQVRAGIDGSSIGNTDEMQQIKGEATCLKAYRYYLMCNFFGDVPYYDVAAKWGDEIDKPRSDKNVVYSRVLQQLVDIEPNMKWSDVNTGGIERMNRDFAIGLIARLALFRAGYGMTKDGTMKRADDYLDVSADSLTVTYKDASGTEKTAQTYTQYYQMAKDYCQKLLQLKPRELYPNFEQSFINEMNYTCETNAEVLYEVAFVQNYGGDIGWSFGVPNTGTCANGTTTAQVAVTPTYYMSFADNDSRRDVCVAKYQHVQDTVQAVASTGLYAGKWDRSRAAKELGSGSSKGTGINFPLMRYSDVLLMLAEAENELNGPTALAKEMLTKVRARAFANSATYADDVTNYVNALTTKDAFFNAIVDERAWEFGSEALRKFDLVRWNLYAKKIEEAMYTALCWGIASNEDLMNDPNVLANYPEAANYTTWANKLWYVKTGKNNLKSDIKWYNEKYKIAEDDATMQAEGWQSVNWGSNMLKRTRTYIYGGVDYGTTTPAKVVNADGSSTYTLGAAPNTKEVTVAAGEETGITRKDVYAASDYFTRLYRGYSNGALKGDGVVPYLLPITTETISASTVLNNDGYRILDGNTGDGVNVEVATIIKENYK
;
A
#
# COMPACT_ATOMS: atom_id res chain seq x y z
N MET A 1 -49.72 95.34 10.53
CA MET A 1 -49.72 93.97 9.99
C MET A 1 -48.37 93.36 10.31
N LYS A 2 -48.23 92.35 11.20
CA LYS A 2 -48.37 90.90 10.94
C LYS A 2 -47.57 90.51 9.66
N PHE A 3 -46.50 89.70 9.66
CA PHE A 3 -46.29 88.38 10.29
C PHE A 3 -44.80 87.98 10.47
N LYS A 4 -44.50 87.43 11.66
CA LYS A 4 -43.67 86.27 12.07
C LYS A 4 -42.47 85.79 11.19
N ASN A 5 -41.24 86.12 11.63
CA ASN A 5 -40.02 85.35 11.34
C ASN A 5 -39.87 84.17 12.32
N LYS A 6 -40.57 83.05 12.06
CA LYS A 6 -40.51 81.83 12.91
C LYS A 6 -39.80 80.61 12.29
N TYR A 7 -39.14 80.75 11.14
CA TYR A 7 -38.61 79.58 10.41
C TYR A 7 -37.08 79.45 10.33
N ILE A 8 -36.30 80.37 10.89
CA ILE A 8 -34.82 80.25 10.87
C ILE A 8 -34.28 79.56 12.14
N ALA A 9 -35.06 79.52 13.23
CA ALA A 9 -34.66 78.81 14.46
C ALA A 9 -34.99 77.30 14.46
N ILE A 10 -35.71 76.79 13.45
CA ILE A 10 -36.09 75.36 13.37
C ILE A 10 -35.11 74.56 12.49
N ALA A 11 -34.28 75.22 11.66
CA ALA A 11 -33.22 74.54 10.91
C ALA A 11 -31.93 74.32 11.73
N ALA A 12 -31.76 75.02 12.87
CA ALA A 12 -30.58 74.89 13.74
C ALA A 12 -30.82 74.02 14.99
N LEU A 13 -32.06 73.55 15.21
CA LEU A 13 -32.44 72.65 16.31
C LEU A 13 -32.71 71.20 15.84
N GLY A 14 -32.44 70.91 14.56
CA GLY A 14 -32.41 69.55 14.01
C GLY A 14 -31.02 68.89 14.04
N ALA A 15 -30.01 69.56 14.63
CA ALA A 15 -28.61 69.12 14.62
C ALA A 15 -28.10 68.61 15.98
N MET A 16 -28.97 68.44 16.98
CA MET A 16 -28.59 67.93 18.31
C MET A 16 -29.60 66.87 18.76
N GLY A 17 -29.55 65.69 18.15
CA GLY A 17 -30.48 64.61 18.49
C GLY A 17 -30.18 63.24 17.89
N LEU A 18 -28.97 63.02 17.35
CA LEU A 18 -28.52 61.67 17.05
C LEU A 18 -27.28 61.40 17.89
N THR A 19 -27.57 60.92 19.10
CA THR A 19 -26.73 59.95 19.78
C THR A 19 -26.23 58.95 18.75
N ALA A 20 -24.93 58.97 18.47
CA ALA A 20 -24.25 57.86 17.84
C ALA A 20 -24.33 56.67 18.81
N CYS A 21 -25.42 55.92 18.74
CA CYS A 21 -25.39 54.52 19.12
C CYS A 21 -24.52 53.84 18.06
N ASN A 22 -23.28 53.54 18.44
CA ASN A 22 -22.32 52.85 17.60
C ASN A 22 -22.65 51.35 17.41
N ASP A 23 -23.80 50.88 17.90
CA ASP A 23 -24.17 49.46 18.00
C ASP A 23 -25.12 48.99 16.87
N THR A 24 -25.32 49.79 15.82
CA THR A 24 -26.30 49.48 14.75
C THR A 24 -25.66 48.98 13.44
N LEU A 25 -24.32 48.86 13.42
CA LEU A 25 -23.57 48.37 12.25
C LEU A 25 -22.81 47.06 12.49
N ASP A 26 -22.73 46.58 13.73
CA ASP A 26 -22.31 45.22 14.05
C ASP A 26 -23.52 44.28 13.95
N VAL A 27 -24.06 44.15 12.74
CA VAL A 27 -24.97 43.05 12.42
C VAL A 27 -24.08 41.84 12.15
N GLU A 28 -23.73 41.09 13.19
CA GLU A 28 -23.21 39.73 13.00
C GLU A 28 -24.25 38.98 12.18
N SER A 29 -23.83 38.45 11.02
CA SER A 29 -24.70 37.58 10.24
C SER A 29 -25.10 36.41 11.15
N PRO A 30 -26.40 36.17 11.43
CA PRO A 30 -26.83 35.04 12.25
C PRO A 30 -26.49 33.67 11.60
N SER A 31 -25.88 33.68 10.41
CA SER A 31 -25.43 32.53 9.65
C SER A 31 -23.93 32.23 9.82
N GLN A 32 -23.15 33.10 10.47
CA GLN A 32 -21.74 32.85 10.75
C GLN A 32 -21.56 32.51 12.23
N MET A 33 -21.31 31.22 12.52
CA MET A 33 -20.74 30.86 13.82
C MET A 33 -19.31 31.38 13.84
N ASP A 34 -19.00 32.36 14.69
CA ASP A 34 -17.64 32.83 14.88
C ASP A 34 -16.79 31.73 15.54
N GLN A 35 -15.47 31.82 15.44
CA GLN A 35 -14.57 30.77 15.96
C GLN A 35 -14.75 30.58 17.47
N ASN A 36 -15.11 31.63 18.21
CA ASN A 36 -15.35 31.55 19.65
C ASN A 36 -16.60 30.72 19.98
N MET A 37 -17.68 30.87 19.20
CA MET A 37 -18.93 30.12 19.34
C MET A 37 -18.76 28.64 18.94
N VAL A 38 -17.95 28.34 17.93
CA VAL A 38 -17.70 26.94 17.50
C VAL A 38 -17.01 26.14 18.61
N TYR A 39 -16.07 26.74 19.34
CA TYR A 39 -15.31 26.05 20.39
C TYR A 39 -15.81 26.36 21.81
N SER A 40 -16.96 27.02 21.97
CA SER A 40 -17.61 27.20 23.28
C SER A 40 -18.44 25.99 23.72
N SER A 41 -18.59 24.97 22.86
CA SER A 41 -19.32 23.73 23.12
C SER A 41 -18.55 22.52 22.59
N THR A 42 -18.54 21.44 23.34
CA THR A 42 -17.94 20.16 22.91
C THR A 42 -18.67 19.57 21.70
N GLU A 43 -19.97 19.81 21.56
CA GLU A 43 -20.77 19.35 20.42
C GLU A 43 -20.35 20.06 19.13
N PHE A 44 -20.23 21.39 19.15
CA PHE A 44 -19.78 22.15 17.98
C PHE A 44 -18.31 21.89 17.65
N ALA A 45 -17.45 21.72 18.67
CA ALA A 45 -16.08 21.28 18.48
C ALA A 45 -16.01 19.87 17.83
N THR A 46 -16.92 18.96 18.21
CA THR A 46 -17.06 17.63 17.60
C THR A 46 -17.43 17.74 16.11
N ASN A 47 -18.34 18.65 15.76
CA ASN A 47 -18.68 18.90 14.36
C ASN A 47 -17.50 19.46 13.57
N ALA A 48 -16.70 20.35 14.17
CA ALA A 48 -15.49 20.89 13.53
C ALA A 48 -14.46 19.80 13.22
N ILE A 49 -14.16 18.91 14.18
CA ILE A 49 -13.20 17.82 13.96
C ILE A 49 -13.72 16.75 12.97
N ASN A 50 -15.03 16.51 12.90
CA ASN A 50 -15.63 15.65 11.87
C ASN A 50 -15.36 16.19 10.45
N GLY A 51 -15.23 17.51 10.30
CA GLY A 51 -14.77 18.17 9.07
C GLY A 51 -13.33 17.82 8.66
N VAL A 52 -12.49 17.31 9.59
CA VAL A 52 -11.17 16.77 9.26
C VAL A 52 -11.28 15.30 8.84
N TYR A 53 -12.04 14.48 9.59
CA TYR A 53 -12.23 13.06 9.29
C TYR A 53 -12.87 12.79 7.93
N VAL A 54 -13.83 13.61 7.50
CA VAL A 54 -14.52 13.43 6.20
C VAL A 54 -13.55 13.40 5.01
N LEU A 55 -12.39 14.04 5.14
CA LEU A 55 -11.35 14.06 4.09
C LEU A 55 -10.69 12.69 3.91
N PHE A 56 -10.87 11.72 4.82
CA PHE A 56 -10.50 10.33 4.56
C PHE A 56 -11.49 9.62 3.64
N CYS A 57 -12.78 9.98 3.68
CA CYS A 57 -13.80 9.37 2.82
C CYS A 57 -13.62 9.75 1.34
N GLU A 58 -12.93 10.86 1.06
CA GLU A 58 -12.73 11.31 -0.31
C GLU A 58 -11.73 10.43 -1.09
N ASP A 59 -11.95 10.35 -2.41
CA ASP A 59 -11.11 9.63 -3.39
C ASP A 59 -9.58 9.79 -3.17
N PRO A 60 -9.04 10.99 -2.86
CA PRO A 60 -7.63 11.20 -2.52
C PRO A 60 -7.06 10.27 -1.46
N PHE A 61 -7.84 9.88 -0.45
CA PHE A 61 -7.38 8.93 0.54
C PHE A 61 -7.88 7.52 0.23
N THR A 62 -9.20 7.31 0.30
CA THR A 62 -9.83 5.97 0.29
C THR A 62 -9.48 5.15 -0.96
N SER A 63 -9.22 5.84 -2.08
CA SER A 63 -8.91 5.22 -3.37
C SER A 63 -7.42 5.31 -3.73
N ARG A 64 -6.71 6.37 -3.33
CA ARG A 64 -5.32 6.63 -3.76
C ARG A 64 -4.28 6.33 -2.69
N MET A 65 -4.23 7.09 -1.60
CA MET A 65 -3.13 7.03 -0.64
C MET A 65 -3.19 5.83 0.31
N CYS A 66 -4.37 5.31 0.68
CA CYS A 66 -4.47 4.03 1.40
C CYS A 66 -4.62 2.86 0.41
N GLY A 67 -4.04 3.02 -0.78
CA GLY A 67 -4.74 2.72 -2.02
C GLY A 67 -3.88 2.19 -3.16
N VAL A 68 -4.39 2.48 -4.35
CA VAL A 68 -3.70 2.42 -5.65
C VAL A 68 -2.23 2.83 -5.54
N TRP A 69 -1.87 3.88 -4.79
CA TRP A 69 -0.50 4.41 -4.77
C TRP A 69 0.47 3.67 -3.84
N MET A 70 -0.01 2.69 -3.07
CA MET A 70 0.79 1.93 -2.10
C MET A 70 1.39 0.63 -2.64
N GLN A 71 1.07 0.28 -3.88
CA GLN A 71 1.58 -0.91 -4.59
C GLN A 71 2.96 -0.73 -5.21
N ASN A 72 3.41 -1.68 -6.03
CA ASN A 72 4.74 -1.78 -6.59
C ASN A 72 5.75 -2.15 -5.51
N THR A 73 5.42 -3.17 -4.73
CA THR A 73 6.31 -3.79 -3.76
C THR A 73 6.51 -5.26 -4.16
N ASP A 74 7.34 -5.98 -3.42
CA ASP A 74 7.46 -7.44 -3.52
C ASP A 74 6.16 -8.18 -3.12
N VAL A 75 5.22 -7.50 -2.45
CA VAL A 75 3.96 -8.04 -1.95
C VAL A 75 2.78 -7.62 -2.83
N GLU A 76 2.52 -6.33 -2.96
CA GLU A 76 1.43 -5.76 -3.74
C GLU A 76 1.95 -5.20 -5.06
N ALA A 77 1.54 -5.80 -6.19
CA ALA A 77 1.92 -5.31 -7.51
C ALA A 77 0.85 -5.65 -8.55
N MET A 78 0.57 -4.70 -9.43
CA MET A 78 -0.26 -4.90 -10.61
C MET A 78 0.35 -4.22 -11.83
N GLY A 79 0.24 -4.88 -12.98
CA GLY A 79 0.82 -4.39 -14.22
C GLY A 79 -0.05 -3.31 -14.87
N VAL A 80 0.59 -2.30 -15.45
CA VAL A 80 -0.08 -1.34 -16.33
C VAL A 80 -0.04 -1.79 -17.79
N SER A 81 -1.01 -1.36 -18.59
CA SER A 81 -0.96 -1.54 -20.05
C SER A 81 0.27 -0.84 -20.63
N ALA A 82 0.84 -1.40 -21.71
CA ALA A 82 1.90 -0.77 -22.48
C ALA A 82 1.49 0.63 -22.99
N THR A 83 0.21 0.80 -23.33
CA THR A 83 -0.39 2.07 -23.79
C THR A 83 -1.07 2.86 -22.68
N ALA A 84 -0.75 2.58 -21.41
CA ALA A 84 -1.38 3.27 -20.28
C ALA A 84 -1.15 4.78 -20.36
N ALA A 85 -2.20 5.56 -20.14
CA ALA A 85 -2.12 7.00 -20.13
C ALA A 85 -1.27 7.49 -18.95
N THR A 86 -0.37 8.43 -19.22
CA THR A 86 0.58 9.00 -18.26
C THR A 86 -0.07 9.92 -17.22
N ASN A 87 -1.38 10.19 -17.34
CA ASN A 87 -2.17 11.00 -16.42
C ASN A 87 -3.31 10.21 -15.73
N HIS A 88 -3.33 8.88 -15.86
CA HIS A 88 -4.28 8.04 -15.16
C HIS A 88 -3.84 7.80 -13.71
N ARG A 89 -4.76 7.43 -12.81
CA ARG A 89 -4.47 7.18 -11.38
C ARG A 89 -3.38 6.15 -11.12
N ASN A 90 -3.18 5.21 -12.06
CA ASN A 90 -2.17 4.15 -11.99
C ASN A 90 -0.86 4.51 -12.68
N ALA A 91 -0.71 5.75 -13.18
CA ALA A 91 0.52 6.22 -13.80
C ALA A 91 1.68 6.37 -12.79
N VAL A 92 1.38 6.38 -11.47
CA VAL A 92 2.38 6.24 -10.40
C VAL A 92 3.12 4.89 -10.46
N TRP A 93 2.46 3.80 -10.90
CA TRP A 93 3.03 2.45 -10.87
C TRP A 93 4.22 2.30 -11.81
N PRO A 94 4.18 2.75 -13.07
CA PRO A 94 5.34 2.63 -13.94
C PRO A 94 6.41 3.72 -13.73
N LEU A 95 6.27 4.64 -12.76
CA LEU A 95 7.06 5.88 -12.68
C LEU A 95 7.07 6.72 -13.97
N GLN A 96 6.04 6.57 -14.81
CA GLN A 96 5.89 7.26 -16.10
C GLN A 96 4.77 8.30 -16.06
N SER A 97 4.38 8.72 -14.86
CA SER A 97 3.46 9.84 -14.73
C SER A 97 4.03 11.05 -15.46
N ALA A 98 3.24 11.65 -16.33
CA ALA A 98 3.65 12.87 -17.00
C ALA A 98 3.95 13.91 -15.93
N GLY A 99 5.22 14.31 -15.79
CA GLY A 99 5.63 15.44 -14.96
C GLY A 99 5.11 16.80 -15.48
N ASN A 100 4.06 16.80 -16.29
CA ASN A 100 3.42 17.95 -16.93
C ASN A 100 2.03 18.21 -16.33
N VAL A 101 1.65 19.49 -16.33
CA VAL A 101 0.28 20.01 -16.15
C VAL A 101 -0.78 19.07 -16.70
N GLY A 102 -1.70 18.63 -15.82
CA GLY A 102 -2.88 17.87 -16.21
C GLY A 102 -3.15 16.60 -15.39
N TRP A 103 -2.23 16.14 -14.55
CA TRP A 103 -2.52 15.02 -13.65
C TRP A 103 -3.32 15.45 -12.42
N SER A 104 -4.64 15.51 -12.59
CA SER A 104 -5.56 16.04 -11.57
C SER A 104 -5.51 15.29 -10.23
N ASP A 105 -5.18 14.00 -10.21
CA ASP A 105 -5.17 13.20 -8.97
C ASP A 105 -4.06 13.64 -8.00
N VAL A 106 -2.89 14.05 -8.51
CA VAL A 106 -1.80 14.60 -7.67
C VAL A 106 -2.24 15.86 -6.98
N LYS A 107 -2.82 16.79 -7.75
CA LYS A 107 -3.31 18.05 -7.20
C LYS A 107 -4.41 17.81 -6.15
N LYS A 108 -5.38 16.94 -6.45
CA LYS A 108 -6.46 16.60 -5.49
C LYS A 108 -5.89 15.99 -4.21
N VAL A 109 -4.89 15.12 -4.31
CA VAL A 109 -4.24 14.54 -3.14
C VAL A 109 -3.48 15.59 -2.34
N TRP A 110 -2.72 16.45 -3.00
CA TRP A 110 -2.02 17.55 -2.35
C TRP A 110 -2.99 18.48 -1.61
N ASP A 111 -4.03 18.96 -2.32
CA ASP A 111 -5.04 19.86 -1.76
C ASP A 111 -5.80 19.21 -0.59
N ASN A 112 -6.22 17.94 -0.70
CA ASN A 112 -6.96 17.24 0.35
C ASN A 112 -6.13 17.11 1.64
N ASN A 113 -4.82 16.81 1.53
CA ASN A 113 -3.96 16.71 2.70
C ASN A 113 -3.69 18.08 3.34
N LEU A 114 -3.41 19.11 2.55
CA LEU A 114 -3.24 20.46 3.09
C LEU A 114 -4.53 20.99 3.74
N GLN A 115 -5.69 20.70 3.14
CA GLN A 115 -6.98 21.04 3.73
C GLN A 115 -7.21 20.33 5.07
N ALA A 116 -6.82 19.05 5.18
CA ALA A 116 -6.91 18.31 6.44
C ALA A 116 -5.99 18.90 7.52
N ILE A 117 -4.75 19.26 7.13
CA ILE A 117 -3.78 19.90 8.02
C ILE A 117 -4.30 21.26 8.51
N GLU A 118 -4.82 22.08 7.62
CA GLU A 118 -5.34 23.40 7.97
C GLU A 118 -6.57 23.30 8.88
N ARG A 119 -7.54 22.44 8.56
CA ARG A 119 -8.70 22.22 9.44
C ARG A 119 -8.28 21.69 10.82
N ALA A 120 -7.29 20.80 10.88
CA ALA A 120 -6.76 20.32 12.15
C ALA A 120 -6.07 21.46 12.95
N ASN A 121 -5.33 22.34 12.27
CA ASN A 121 -4.74 23.52 12.90
C ASN A 121 -5.80 24.49 13.43
N GLN A 122 -6.89 24.69 12.69
CA GLN A 122 -8.03 25.52 13.12
C GLN A 122 -8.71 24.96 14.37
N VAL A 123 -8.90 23.63 14.43
CA VAL A 123 -9.42 22.94 15.63
C VAL A 123 -8.49 23.13 16.82
N ARG A 124 -7.19 22.88 16.65
CA ARG A 124 -6.20 23.07 17.73
C ARG A 124 -6.20 24.51 18.24
N ALA A 125 -6.10 25.49 17.35
CA ALA A 125 -6.08 26.91 17.72
C ALA A 125 -7.39 27.36 18.37
N GLY A 126 -8.53 26.87 17.89
CA GLY A 126 -9.85 27.16 18.45
C GLY A 126 -10.04 26.61 19.86
N ILE A 127 -9.56 25.38 20.12
CA ILE A 127 -9.58 24.78 21.46
C ILE A 127 -8.63 25.54 22.40
N ASP A 128 -7.44 25.92 21.94
CA ASP A 128 -6.47 26.67 22.75
C ASP A 128 -6.98 28.07 23.14
N GLY A 129 -7.82 28.68 22.30
CA GLY A 129 -8.49 29.94 22.59
C GLY A 129 -9.79 29.82 23.39
N SER A 130 -10.30 28.62 23.63
CA SER A 130 -11.60 28.39 24.26
C SER A 130 -11.54 28.44 25.79
N SER A 131 -12.56 29.03 26.42
CA SER A 131 -12.72 29.03 27.87
C SER A 131 -12.95 27.64 28.47
N ILE A 132 -13.42 26.67 27.67
CA ILE A 132 -13.60 25.26 28.06
C ILE A 132 -12.51 24.35 27.50
N GLY A 133 -11.46 24.91 26.88
CA GLY A 133 -10.43 24.17 26.17
C GLY A 133 -9.69 23.12 27.01
N ASN A 134 -9.62 23.32 28.33
CA ASN A 134 -8.95 22.41 29.26
C ASN A 134 -9.83 21.25 29.76
N THR A 135 -11.09 21.14 29.32
CA THR A 135 -11.94 19.98 29.65
C THR A 135 -11.43 18.71 28.97
N ASP A 136 -11.64 17.55 29.60
CA ASP A 136 -11.18 16.25 29.07
C ASP A 136 -11.65 15.98 27.63
N GLU A 137 -12.89 16.38 27.30
CA GLU A 137 -13.44 16.23 25.95
C GLU A 137 -12.75 17.15 24.94
N MET A 138 -12.50 18.42 25.30
CA MET A 138 -11.80 19.35 24.42
C MET A 138 -10.34 18.93 24.21
N GLN A 139 -9.67 18.42 25.24
CA GLN A 139 -8.33 17.86 25.10
C GLN A 139 -8.29 16.60 24.23
N GLN A 140 -9.31 15.73 24.34
CA GLN A 140 -9.47 14.59 23.44
C GLN A 140 -9.63 15.04 21.97
N ILE A 141 -10.50 16.02 21.69
CA ILE A 141 -10.70 16.56 20.34
C ILE A 141 -9.40 17.22 19.81
N LYS A 142 -8.65 17.93 20.66
CA LYS A 142 -7.34 18.48 20.30
C LYS A 142 -6.33 17.37 19.98
N GLY A 143 -6.36 16.28 20.74
CA GLY A 143 -5.56 15.08 20.49
C GLY A 143 -5.88 14.43 19.16
N GLU A 144 -7.16 14.27 18.83
CA GLU A 144 -7.62 13.80 17.53
C GLU A 144 -7.11 14.67 16.38
N ALA A 145 -7.26 15.99 16.48
CA ALA A 145 -6.77 16.93 15.49
C ALA A 145 -5.24 16.81 15.30
N THR A 146 -4.50 16.61 16.39
CA THR A 146 -3.04 16.45 16.36
C THR A 146 -2.64 15.13 15.70
N CYS A 147 -3.33 14.03 16.00
CA CYS A 147 -3.11 12.73 15.36
C CYS A 147 -3.43 12.77 13.86
N LEU A 148 -4.54 13.41 13.48
CA LEU A 148 -4.93 13.59 12.09
C LEU A 148 -3.88 14.39 11.33
N LYS A 149 -3.45 15.54 11.87
CA LYS A 149 -2.37 16.35 11.29
C LYS A 149 -1.08 15.54 11.13
N ALA A 150 -0.65 14.84 12.16
CA ALA A 150 0.58 14.05 12.14
C ALA A 150 0.51 12.92 11.10
N TYR A 151 -0.62 12.23 10.98
CA TYR A 151 -0.81 11.19 9.97
C TYR A 151 -0.86 11.75 8.55
N ARG A 152 -1.43 12.94 8.34
CA ARG A 152 -1.40 13.63 7.03
C ARG A 152 0.03 14.02 6.64
N TYR A 153 0.83 14.52 7.58
CA TYR A 153 2.26 14.77 7.34
C TYR A 153 3.06 13.49 7.12
N TYR A 154 2.74 12.40 7.83
CA TYR A 154 3.31 11.08 7.57
C TYR A 154 3.13 10.66 6.11
N LEU A 155 1.90 10.74 5.60
CA LEU A 155 1.62 10.45 4.21
C LEU A 155 2.35 11.41 3.26
N MET A 156 2.22 12.73 3.48
CA MET A 156 2.85 13.73 2.62
C MET A 156 4.36 13.54 2.51
N CYS A 157 5.06 13.31 3.62
CA CYS A 157 6.51 13.12 3.61
C CYS A 157 6.94 11.84 2.90
N ASN A 158 6.16 10.76 3.02
CA ASN A 158 6.47 9.50 2.35
C ASN A 158 6.18 9.53 0.84
N PHE A 159 5.15 10.26 0.39
CA PHE A 159 4.83 10.38 -1.03
C PHE A 159 5.65 11.47 -1.75
N PHE A 160 5.92 12.60 -1.10
CA PHE A 160 6.49 13.81 -1.73
C PHE A 160 7.89 14.20 -1.21
N GLY A 161 8.41 13.53 -0.18
CA GLY A 161 9.66 13.89 0.47
C GLY A 161 9.49 15.14 1.32
N ASP A 162 10.33 16.15 1.11
CA ASP A 162 10.25 17.40 1.87
C ASP A 162 8.96 18.16 1.50
N VAL A 163 8.28 18.78 2.47
CA VAL A 163 6.99 19.49 2.24
C VAL A 163 6.89 20.75 3.09
N PRO A 164 6.10 21.76 2.69
CA PRO A 164 5.86 22.93 3.53
C PRO A 164 5.23 22.55 4.87
N TYR A 165 5.73 23.15 5.96
CA TYR A 165 5.23 22.90 7.31
C TYR A 165 4.37 24.06 7.82
N TYR A 166 3.15 23.74 8.25
CA TYR A 166 2.16 24.69 8.77
C TYR A 166 1.81 24.29 10.20
N ASP A 167 2.34 25.05 11.15
CA ASP A 167 2.13 24.76 12.57
C ASP A 167 0.79 25.28 13.11
N VAL A 168 0.42 26.49 12.67
CA VAL A 168 -0.74 27.24 13.12
C VAL A 168 -1.75 27.40 11.98
N ALA A 169 -2.99 27.70 12.36
CA ALA A 169 -4.05 27.99 11.39
C ALA A 169 -3.72 29.27 10.62
N ALA A 170 -3.97 29.25 9.31
CA ALA A 170 -3.73 30.40 8.45
C ALA A 170 -4.68 31.56 8.81
N LYS A 171 -4.14 32.77 8.85
CA LYS A 171 -4.88 34.02 9.05
C LYS A 171 -4.79 34.91 7.82
N TRP A 172 -5.76 35.81 7.68
CA TRP A 172 -5.73 36.79 6.62
C TRP A 172 -4.44 37.63 6.71
N GLY A 173 -3.71 37.71 5.59
CA GLY A 173 -2.43 38.42 5.52
C GLY A 173 -1.20 37.58 5.89
N ASP A 174 -1.38 36.32 6.29
CA ASP A 174 -0.24 35.41 6.49
C ASP A 174 0.47 35.10 5.16
N GLU A 175 1.79 34.97 5.23
CA GLU A 175 2.57 34.40 4.14
C GLU A 175 2.38 32.88 4.10
N ILE A 176 1.56 32.42 3.15
CA ILE A 176 1.20 31.02 2.97
C ILE A 176 2.08 30.31 1.94
N ASP A 177 2.83 31.05 1.12
CA ASP A 177 3.77 30.51 0.13
C ASP A 177 5.11 30.17 0.82
N LYS A 178 5.08 29.10 1.62
CA LYS A 178 6.25 28.66 2.40
C LYS A 178 7.14 27.71 1.59
N PRO A 179 8.47 27.83 1.73
CA PRO A 179 9.38 26.83 1.17
C PRO A 179 9.17 25.47 1.84
N ARG A 180 9.68 24.43 1.19
CA ARG A 180 9.66 23.06 1.73
C ARG A 180 10.55 22.97 2.98
N SER A 181 10.08 22.23 3.97
CA SER A 181 10.87 21.84 5.14
C SER A 181 11.36 20.42 4.97
N ASP A 182 12.58 20.14 5.40
CA ASP A 182 13.10 18.77 5.44
C ASP A 182 12.14 17.85 6.20
N LYS A 183 11.82 16.69 5.63
CA LYS A 183 10.88 15.72 6.23
C LYS A 183 11.24 15.36 7.67
N ASN A 184 12.52 15.36 8.04
CA ASN A 184 12.96 15.05 9.40
C ASN A 184 12.60 16.17 10.38
N VAL A 185 12.64 17.44 9.93
CA VAL A 185 12.13 18.57 10.72
C VAL A 185 10.62 18.44 10.89
N VAL A 186 9.89 18.11 9.81
CA VAL A 186 8.43 17.91 9.86
C VAL A 186 8.08 16.81 10.87
N TYR A 187 8.72 15.64 10.78
CA TYR A 187 8.51 14.53 11.71
C TYR A 187 8.81 14.90 13.15
N SER A 188 9.96 15.54 13.44
CA SER A 188 10.31 15.97 14.79
C SER A 188 9.27 16.93 15.37
N ARG A 189 8.76 17.88 14.58
CA ARG A 189 7.74 18.84 15.02
C ARG A 189 6.39 18.18 15.32
N VAL A 190 5.90 17.30 14.46
CA VAL A 190 4.63 16.60 14.72
C VAL A 190 4.75 15.58 15.85
N LEU A 191 5.93 14.95 16.01
CA LEU A 191 6.22 14.06 17.14
C LEU A 191 6.11 14.82 18.47
N GLN A 192 6.72 16.00 18.58
CA GLN A 192 6.61 16.80 19.81
C GLN A 192 5.14 17.12 20.13
N GLN A 193 4.35 17.51 19.12
CA GLN A 193 2.92 17.80 19.33
C GLN A 193 2.13 16.58 19.82
N LEU A 194 2.41 15.40 19.27
CA LEU A 194 1.80 14.15 19.71
C LEU A 194 2.20 13.81 21.15
N VAL A 195 3.49 13.92 21.47
CA VAL A 195 4.03 13.67 22.81
C VAL A 195 3.37 14.57 23.85
N ASP A 196 3.18 15.85 23.53
CA ASP A 196 2.61 16.84 24.43
C ASP A 196 1.12 16.58 24.73
N ILE A 197 0.35 16.11 23.74
CA ILE A 197 -1.10 15.91 23.87
C ILE A 197 -1.51 14.49 24.29
N GLU A 198 -0.69 13.46 24.00
CA GLU A 198 -0.99 12.05 24.28
C GLU A 198 -1.46 11.78 25.73
N PRO A 199 -0.86 12.38 26.78
CA PRO A 199 -1.29 12.14 28.16
C PRO A 199 -2.75 12.55 28.44
N ASN A 200 -3.27 13.52 27.69
CA ASN A 200 -4.63 14.07 27.87
C ASN A 200 -5.66 13.38 26.97
N MET A 201 -5.23 12.46 26.11
CA MET A 201 -6.14 11.69 25.26
C MET A 201 -6.82 10.55 26.03
N LYS A 202 -8.01 10.17 25.57
CA LYS A 202 -8.80 9.06 26.08
C LYS A 202 -8.40 7.75 25.40
N TRP A 203 -8.38 6.67 26.18
CA TRP A 203 -8.23 5.30 25.64
C TRP A 203 -9.45 4.91 24.82
N SER A 204 -9.28 4.02 23.85
CA SER A 204 -10.35 3.53 22.97
C SER A 204 -11.56 2.98 23.72
N ASP A 205 -11.39 2.32 24.87
CA ASP A 205 -12.50 1.73 25.64
C ASP A 205 -13.31 2.74 26.48
N VAL A 206 -12.84 3.98 26.58
CA VAL A 206 -13.56 5.07 27.27
C VAL A 206 -13.90 6.22 26.32
N ASN A 207 -13.27 6.28 25.15
CA ASN A 207 -13.53 7.31 24.15
C ASN A 207 -14.87 7.05 23.45
N THR A 208 -15.67 8.11 23.27
CA THR A 208 -16.89 7.99 22.45
C THR A 208 -16.47 7.78 21.00
N GLY A 209 -17.00 6.74 20.33
CA GLY A 209 -16.54 6.32 19.00
C GLY A 209 -15.36 5.34 19.01
N GLY A 210 -14.86 4.94 20.18
CA GLY A 210 -13.97 3.79 20.31
C GLY A 210 -12.69 3.85 19.46
N ILE A 211 -12.48 2.83 18.65
CA ILE A 211 -11.37 2.70 17.69
C ILE A 211 -11.62 3.40 16.35
N GLU A 212 -12.82 3.95 16.12
CA GLU A 212 -13.18 4.68 14.91
C GLU A 212 -12.89 6.20 15.03
N ARG A 213 -12.47 6.65 16.21
CA ARG A 213 -11.89 7.97 16.45
C ARG A 213 -10.47 7.82 16.98
N MET A 214 -9.57 8.71 16.56
CA MET A 214 -8.19 8.68 16.99
C MET A 214 -8.11 8.85 18.51
N ASN A 215 -7.53 7.85 19.16
CA ASN A 215 -7.54 7.70 20.60
C ASN A 215 -6.11 7.58 21.11
N ARG A 216 -5.94 7.46 22.42
CA ARG A 216 -4.63 7.35 23.06
C ARG A 216 -3.86 6.09 22.65
N ASP A 217 -4.54 4.98 22.40
CA ASP A 217 -3.90 3.75 21.91
C ASP A 217 -3.17 4.02 20.58
N PHE A 218 -3.89 4.64 19.64
CA PHE A 218 -3.33 5.01 18.34
C PHE A 218 -2.28 6.11 18.44
N ALA A 219 -2.46 7.12 19.30
CA ALA A 219 -1.46 8.18 19.47
C ALA A 219 -0.10 7.63 19.91
N ILE A 220 -0.09 6.72 20.89
CA ILE A 220 1.14 6.06 21.36
C ILE A 220 1.81 5.26 20.25
N GLY A 221 1.03 4.47 19.51
CA GLY A 221 1.55 3.69 18.38
C GLY A 221 2.03 4.57 17.21
N LEU A 222 1.33 5.68 16.93
CA LEU A 222 1.70 6.64 15.88
C LEU A 222 3.00 7.35 16.23
N ILE A 223 3.22 7.69 17.49
CA ILE A 223 4.50 8.22 17.99
C ILE A 223 5.61 7.21 17.74
N ALA A 224 5.42 5.93 18.10
CA ALA A 224 6.42 4.90 17.86
C ALA A 224 6.74 4.74 16.36
N ARG A 225 5.70 4.69 15.51
CA ARG A 225 5.86 4.61 14.06
C ARG A 225 6.62 5.81 13.51
N LEU A 226 6.19 7.03 13.82
CA LEU A 226 6.86 8.25 13.35
C LEU A 226 8.31 8.35 13.83
N ALA A 227 8.61 7.88 15.04
CA ALA A 227 9.98 7.81 15.53
C ALA A 227 10.85 6.85 14.68
N LEU A 228 10.33 5.68 14.27
CA LEU A 228 11.02 4.79 13.33
C LEU A 228 11.23 5.43 11.95
N PHE A 229 10.24 6.15 11.43
CA PHE A 229 10.38 6.88 10.16
C PHE A 229 11.40 8.01 10.25
N ARG A 230 11.46 8.70 11.38
CA ARG A 230 12.45 9.74 11.66
C ARG A 230 13.86 9.18 11.86
N ALA A 231 14.00 7.95 12.36
CA ALA A 231 15.27 7.25 12.48
C ALA A 231 15.73 6.58 11.17
N GLY A 232 14.77 6.29 10.28
CA GLY A 232 15.00 5.54 9.05
C GLY A 232 15.71 6.33 7.96
N TYR A 233 16.00 5.64 6.86
CA TYR A 233 16.50 6.25 5.64
C TYR A 233 15.40 7.00 4.91
N GLY A 234 15.80 8.01 4.14
CA GLY A 234 14.99 8.55 3.06
C GLY A 234 15.87 9.15 1.99
N MET A 235 15.35 9.22 0.76
CA MET A 235 16.06 9.88 -0.32
C MET A 235 16.18 11.37 0.01
N THR A 236 17.36 11.94 -0.23
CA THR A 236 17.63 13.35 -0.02
C THR A 236 17.71 14.08 -1.36
N LYS A 237 17.85 15.41 -1.32
CA LYS A 237 17.92 16.26 -2.52
C LYS A 237 19.00 15.87 -3.53
N ASP A 238 20.02 15.13 -3.13
CA ASP A 238 21.08 14.67 -4.03
C ASP A 238 20.78 13.31 -4.70
N GLY A 239 19.58 12.75 -4.46
CA GLY A 239 19.16 11.46 -4.98
C GLY A 239 19.68 10.25 -4.20
N THR A 240 20.35 10.45 -3.07
CA THR A 240 20.90 9.36 -2.24
C THR A 240 20.05 9.08 -1.01
N MET A 241 19.97 7.80 -0.62
CA MET A 241 19.29 7.35 0.59
C MET A 241 20.18 7.59 1.81
N LYS A 242 19.74 8.45 2.74
CA LYS A 242 20.48 8.84 3.94
C LYS A 242 19.58 8.90 5.16
N ARG A 243 20.16 8.73 6.34
CA ARG A 243 19.54 9.10 7.62
C ARG A 243 19.80 10.59 7.89
N ALA A 244 19.00 11.20 8.76
CA ALA A 244 19.20 12.61 9.14
C ALA A 244 20.62 12.89 9.65
N ASP A 245 21.15 11.97 10.46
CA ASP A 245 22.49 12.01 11.05
C ASP A 245 23.62 12.12 10.01
N ASP A 246 23.37 11.71 8.76
CA ASP A 246 24.38 11.72 7.70
C ASP A 246 24.53 13.09 7.03
N TYR A 247 23.55 14.00 7.16
CA TYR A 247 23.52 15.25 6.39
C TYR A 247 22.91 16.48 7.09
N LEU A 248 22.35 16.33 8.29
CA LEU A 248 21.79 17.43 9.09
C LEU A 248 22.57 17.62 10.39
N ASP A 249 22.55 18.85 10.92
CA ASP A 249 22.92 19.09 12.32
C ASP A 249 21.78 18.62 13.23
N VAL A 250 21.85 17.35 13.63
CA VAL A 250 20.83 16.71 14.48
C VAL A 250 20.72 17.32 15.88
N SER A 251 21.68 18.16 16.30
CA SER A 251 21.61 18.88 17.57
C SER A 251 20.67 20.09 17.55
N ALA A 252 20.21 20.50 16.37
CA ALA A 252 19.30 21.63 16.22
C ALA A 252 17.95 21.40 16.95
N ASP A 253 17.44 22.44 17.60
CA ASP A 253 16.14 22.42 18.31
C ASP A 253 14.98 21.97 17.40
N SER A 254 15.05 22.29 16.11
CA SER A 254 14.04 21.88 15.11
C SER A 254 13.95 20.37 14.88
N LEU A 255 14.97 19.62 15.29
CA LEU A 255 15.08 18.17 15.16
C LEU A 255 15.02 17.45 16.51
N THR A 256 14.86 18.19 17.60
CA THR A 256 14.86 17.64 18.96
C THR A 256 13.44 17.32 19.41
N VAL A 257 13.24 16.15 20.00
CA VAL A 257 11.98 15.76 20.66
C VAL A 257 12.26 15.38 22.10
N THR A 258 11.53 15.98 23.03
CA THR A 258 11.57 15.65 24.46
C THR A 258 10.30 14.91 24.84
N TYR A 259 10.44 13.75 25.48
CA TYR A 259 9.34 12.85 25.79
C TYR A 259 9.53 12.17 27.15
N LYS A 260 8.45 11.55 27.65
CA LYS A 260 8.49 10.73 28.87
C LYS A 260 8.22 9.28 28.53
N ASP A 261 9.10 8.40 28.99
CA ASP A 261 8.89 6.96 28.88
C ASP A 261 7.79 6.48 29.83
N ALA A 262 7.54 5.17 29.84
CA ALA A 262 6.49 4.57 30.66
C ALA A 262 6.68 4.79 32.18
N SER A 263 7.91 5.02 32.64
CA SER A 263 8.22 5.33 34.05
C SER A 263 7.99 6.80 34.41
N GLY A 264 7.71 7.65 33.43
CA GLY A 264 7.64 9.10 33.59
C GLY A 264 8.99 9.80 33.50
N THR A 265 10.07 9.07 33.18
CA THR A 265 11.41 9.64 33.03
C THR A 265 11.50 10.44 31.74
N GLU A 266 11.94 11.69 31.84
CA GLU A 266 12.15 12.58 30.69
C GLU A 266 13.40 12.18 29.91
N LYS A 267 13.27 12.15 28.59
CA LYS A 267 14.30 11.75 27.62
C LYS A 267 14.26 12.68 26.42
N THR A 268 15.37 12.73 25.69
CA THR A 268 15.53 13.54 24.48
C THR A 268 15.99 12.67 23.31
N ALA A 269 15.36 12.85 22.15
CA ALA A 269 15.73 12.22 20.89
C ALA A 269 16.16 13.25 19.84
N GLN A 270 17.34 13.03 19.26
CA GLN A 270 17.98 13.89 18.25
C GLN A 270 18.57 13.04 17.11
N THR A 271 19.35 12.02 17.49
CA THR A 271 20.00 11.05 16.59
C THR A 271 19.06 9.90 16.20
N TYR A 272 19.37 9.21 15.11
CA TYR A 272 18.59 8.03 14.69
C TYR A 272 18.49 6.97 15.81
N THR A 273 19.57 6.74 16.55
CA THR A 273 19.61 5.75 17.64
C THR A 273 18.67 6.15 18.77
N GLN A 274 18.62 7.45 19.12
CA GLN A 274 17.68 7.94 20.14
C GLN A 274 16.23 7.92 19.66
N TYR A 275 15.96 8.11 18.37
CA TYR A 275 14.62 7.92 17.82
C TYR A 275 14.19 6.44 17.81
N TYR A 276 15.10 5.50 17.57
CA TYR A 276 14.83 4.07 17.81
C TYR A 276 14.54 3.79 19.29
N GLN A 277 15.27 4.43 20.22
CA GLN A 277 14.99 4.32 21.65
C GLN A 277 13.60 4.89 22.00
N MET A 278 13.20 6.01 21.40
CA MET A 278 11.87 6.58 21.55
C MET A 278 10.78 5.63 21.04
N ALA A 279 10.98 4.99 19.88
CA ALA A 279 10.06 3.99 19.35
C ALA A 279 9.90 2.80 20.31
N LYS A 280 11.01 2.25 20.80
CA LYS A 280 11.03 1.19 21.82
C LYS A 280 10.26 1.62 23.08
N ASP A 281 10.56 2.80 23.61
CA ASP A 281 9.94 3.32 24.84
C ASP A 281 8.42 3.47 24.69
N TYR A 282 7.94 4.00 23.55
CA TYR A 282 6.51 4.17 23.30
C TYR A 282 5.78 2.84 23.04
N CYS A 283 6.40 1.89 22.34
CA CYS A 283 5.83 0.54 22.24
C CYS A 283 5.71 -0.12 23.62
N GLN A 284 6.77 -0.06 24.44
CA GLN A 284 6.72 -0.59 25.81
C GLN A 284 5.69 0.13 26.69
N LYS A 285 5.54 1.46 26.51
CA LYS A 285 4.51 2.25 27.17
C LYS A 285 3.10 1.73 26.86
N LEU A 286 2.79 1.41 25.61
CA LEU A 286 1.49 0.82 25.26
C LEU A 286 1.28 -0.54 25.94
N LEU A 287 2.28 -1.42 25.86
CA LEU A 287 2.26 -2.76 26.46
C LEU A 287 2.02 -2.71 27.98
N GLN A 288 2.60 -1.71 28.66
CA GLN A 288 2.48 -1.56 30.11
C GLN A 288 1.17 -0.89 30.53
N LEU A 289 0.78 0.20 29.86
CA LEU A 289 -0.41 0.97 30.24
C LEU A 289 -1.71 0.32 29.80
N LYS A 290 -1.68 -0.43 28.68
CA LYS A 290 -2.88 -0.98 28.05
C LYS A 290 -2.60 -2.35 27.39
N PRO A 291 -2.24 -3.36 28.20
CA PRO A 291 -1.94 -4.71 27.70
C PRO A 291 -3.16 -5.32 27.00
N ARG A 292 -2.89 -6.05 25.93
CA ARG A 292 -3.90 -6.77 25.13
C ARG A 292 -3.26 -7.96 24.42
N GLU A 293 -4.11 -8.85 23.95
CA GLU A 293 -3.73 -10.03 23.16
C GLU A 293 -4.08 -9.83 21.69
N LEU A 294 -3.42 -10.60 20.82
CA LEU A 294 -3.82 -10.71 19.41
C LEU A 294 -5.08 -11.57 19.30
N TYR A 295 -5.88 -11.35 18.27
CA TYR A 295 -6.99 -12.24 17.97
C TYR A 295 -6.47 -13.65 17.68
N PRO A 296 -7.07 -14.71 18.26
CA PRO A 296 -6.69 -16.09 17.95
C PRO A 296 -6.82 -16.42 16.47
N ASN A 297 -7.86 -15.90 15.81
CA ASN A 297 -8.04 -15.98 14.37
C ASN A 297 -7.50 -14.71 13.72
N PHE A 298 -6.47 -14.83 12.88
CA PHE A 298 -5.90 -13.72 12.11
C PHE A 298 -6.94 -12.96 11.28
N GLU A 299 -7.94 -13.66 10.73
CA GLU A 299 -8.95 -13.06 9.87
C GLU A 299 -9.96 -12.17 10.62
N GLN A 300 -9.96 -12.22 11.96
CA GLN A 300 -11.03 -11.64 12.78
C GLN A 300 -11.16 -10.12 12.62
N SER A 301 -10.05 -9.37 12.58
CA SER A 301 -10.11 -7.90 12.41
C SER A 301 -10.75 -7.51 11.08
N PHE A 302 -10.41 -8.21 9.99
CA PHE A 302 -10.95 -7.91 8.66
C PHE A 302 -12.43 -8.32 8.54
N ILE A 303 -12.85 -9.38 9.24
CA ILE A 303 -14.27 -9.73 9.40
C ILE A 303 -15.00 -8.61 10.15
N ASN A 304 -14.41 -8.08 11.21
CA ASN A 304 -14.98 -7.00 12.01
C ASN A 304 -15.17 -5.73 11.16
N GLU A 305 -14.16 -5.33 10.39
CA GLU A 305 -14.19 -4.17 9.48
C GLU A 305 -15.28 -4.29 8.40
N MET A 306 -15.45 -5.48 7.81
CA MET A 306 -16.53 -5.72 6.84
C MET A 306 -17.92 -5.72 7.47
N ASN A 307 -18.01 -5.94 8.79
CA ASN A 307 -19.25 -6.06 9.53
C ASN A 307 -19.51 -4.88 10.48
N TYR A 308 -18.73 -3.79 10.37
CA TYR A 308 -18.87 -2.59 11.20
C TYR A 308 -18.81 -2.90 12.71
N THR A 309 -18.02 -3.89 13.08
CA THR A 309 -17.86 -4.33 14.47
C THR A 309 -16.62 -3.68 15.06
N CYS A 310 -16.81 -2.80 16.03
CA CYS A 310 -15.72 -2.01 16.62
C CYS A 310 -15.43 -2.48 18.04
N GLU A 311 -14.55 -3.46 18.18
CA GLU A 311 -14.09 -3.91 19.50
C GLU A 311 -13.03 -2.95 20.05
N THR A 312 -13.18 -2.54 21.31
CA THR A 312 -12.22 -1.67 21.98
C THR A 312 -11.23 -2.47 22.81
N ASN A 313 -10.04 -1.91 23.03
CA ASN A 313 -8.93 -2.61 23.71
C ASN A 313 -8.60 -4.00 23.11
N ALA A 314 -8.83 -4.17 21.82
CA ALA A 314 -8.53 -5.38 21.06
C ALA A 314 -7.32 -5.15 20.13
N GLU A 315 -7.17 -5.96 19.08
CA GLU A 315 -6.01 -5.89 18.18
C GLU A 315 -5.97 -4.59 17.37
N VAL A 316 -7.10 -4.02 16.94
CA VAL A 316 -7.12 -2.76 16.17
C VAL A 316 -6.99 -1.57 17.11
N LEU A 317 -6.04 -0.67 16.84
CA LEU A 317 -5.81 0.55 17.63
C LEU A 317 -6.62 1.72 17.07
N TYR A 318 -6.67 1.81 15.74
CA TYR A 318 -7.51 2.74 15.01
C TYR A 318 -7.78 2.22 13.60
N GLU A 319 -9.04 2.35 13.19
CA GLU A 319 -9.49 2.14 11.83
C GLU A 319 -10.24 3.37 11.32
N VAL A 320 -10.11 3.64 10.03
CA VAL A 320 -10.88 4.69 9.38
C VAL A 320 -12.30 4.19 9.20
N ALA A 321 -13.22 4.79 9.96
CA ALA A 321 -14.65 4.58 9.78
C ALA A 321 -15.12 5.22 8.47
N PHE A 322 -15.59 4.39 7.55
CA PHE A 322 -16.09 4.87 6.27
C PHE A 322 -17.61 4.90 6.25
N VAL A 323 -18.15 6.03 5.83
CA VAL A 323 -19.61 6.14 5.61
C VAL A 323 -19.93 5.52 4.25
N GLN A 324 -20.83 4.53 4.24
CA GLN A 324 -21.33 3.91 3.02
C GLN A 324 -21.84 4.97 2.03
N ASN A 325 -21.51 4.79 0.76
CA ASN A 325 -21.72 5.71 -0.37
C ASN A 325 -20.84 6.98 -0.41
N TYR A 326 -20.07 7.26 0.65
CA TYR A 326 -19.17 8.42 0.69
C TYR A 326 -17.69 8.03 0.74
N GLY A 327 -17.35 6.85 1.27
CA GLY A 327 -15.98 6.33 1.33
C GLY A 327 -15.93 4.82 1.55
N GLY A 328 -14.73 4.27 1.74
CA GLY A 328 -14.52 2.83 1.91
C GLY A 328 -14.36 2.14 0.57
N ASP A 329 -13.43 2.60 -0.25
CA ASP A 329 -13.11 1.98 -1.53
C ASP A 329 -12.34 0.66 -1.39
N ILE A 330 -12.08 0.17 -0.17
CA ILE A 330 -11.28 -1.03 0.12
C ILE A 330 -11.89 -2.27 -0.53
N GLY A 331 -13.18 -2.55 -0.34
CA GLY A 331 -13.86 -3.68 -0.99
C GLY A 331 -13.98 -3.54 -2.52
N TRP A 332 -13.74 -2.35 -3.07
CA TRP A 332 -13.77 -2.07 -4.50
C TRP A 332 -12.38 -2.10 -5.17
N SER A 333 -11.33 -1.71 -4.44
CA SER A 333 -9.95 -1.58 -4.93
C SER A 333 -8.98 -2.63 -4.37
N PHE A 334 -9.15 -3.09 -3.13
CA PHE A 334 -8.36 -4.12 -2.44
C PHE A 334 -9.11 -5.43 -2.22
N GLY A 335 -10.38 -5.49 -2.61
CA GLY A 335 -11.20 -6.67 -2.38
C GLY A 335 -10.99 -7.75 -3.43
N VAL A 336 -11.51 -8.93 -3.12
CA VAL A 336 -11.69 -10.00 -4.09
C VAL A 336 -12.61 -9.52 -5.22
N PRO A 337 -12.28 -9.77 -6.51
CA PRO A 337 -13.09 -9.27 -7.60
C PRO A 337 -14.50 -9.87 -7.61
N ASN A 338 -15.50 -9.00 -7.72
CA ASN A 338 -16.86 -9.32 -8.09
C ASN A 338 -17.13 -8.79 -9.50
N THR A 339 -17.41 -9.69 -10.44
CA THR A 339 -17.63 -9.36 -11.85
C THR A 339 -18.99 -9.87 -12.33
N GLY A 340 -19.63 -9.10 -13.23
CA GLY A 340 -21.03 -9.32 -13.61
C GLY A 340 -22.00 -8.82 -12.54
N THR A 341 -23.26 -9.27 -12.62
CA THR A 341 -24.29 -8.93 -11.63
C THR A 341 -24.11 -9.80 -10.39
N CYS A 342 -23.56 -9.23 -9.32
CA CYS A 342 -23.39 -9.89 -8.01
C CYS A 342 -24.26 -9.18 -6.96
N ALA A 343 -24.78 -9.92 -5.97
CA ALA A 343 -25.64 -9.40 -4.90
C ALA A 343 -24.98 -8.27 -4.11
N ASN A 344 -23.67 -8.39 -3.86
CA ASN A 344 -22.90 -7.39 -3.12
C ASN A 344 -22.17 -6.39 -4.02
N GLY A 345 -22.60 -6.23 -5.28
CA GLY A 345 -22.06 -5.22 -6.19
C GLY A 345 -20.78 -5.62 -6.91
N THR A 346 -20.11 -4.65 -7.53
CA THR A 346 -18.97 -4.88 -8.44
C THR A 346 -17.64 -4.36 -7.90
N THR A 347 -16.55 -5.01 -8.28
CA THR A 347 -15.18 -4.67 -7.90
C THR A 347 -14.37 -4.33 -9.15
N THR A 348 -13.54 -3.29 -9.10
CA THR A 348 -12.58 -3.02 -10.20
C THR A 348 -11.21 -3.63 -9.92
N ALA A 349 -10.90 -3.94 -8.66
CA ALA A 349 -9.66 -4.55 -8.19
C ALA A 349 -8.44 -3.77 -8.71
N GLN A 350 -8.08 -2.72 -7.97
CA GLN A 350 -6.97 -1.86 -8.34
C GLN A 350 -5.67 -2.24 -7.65
N VAL A 351 -5.72 -3.18 -6.69
CA VAL A 351 -4.61 -3.72 -5.94
C VAL A 351 -4.57 -5.24 -6.09
N ALA A 352 -3.46 -5.75 -6.57
CA ALA A 352 -3.18 -7.17 -6.72
C ALA A 352 -1.96 -7.57 -5.86
N VAL A 353 -1.79 -8.87 -5.64
CA VAL A 353 -0.66 -9.41 -4.89
C VAL A 353 0.20 -10.30 -5.78
N THR A 354 1.50 -10.34 -5.50
CA THR A 354 2.44 -11.11 -6.30
C THR A 354 2.32 -12.61 -6.01
N PRO A 355 2.52 -13.48 -7.02
CA PRO A 355 2.53 -14.91 -6.78
C PRO A 355 3.74 -15.35 -5.95
N THR A 356 4.87 -14.62 -6.02
CA THR A 356 6.03 -14.84 -5.15
C THR A 356 5.72 -14.58 -3.67
N TYR A 357 4.88 -13.59 -3.36
CA TYR A 357 4.40 -13.37 -2.00
C TYR A 357 3.58 -14.56 -1.49
N TYR A 358 2.64 -15.09 -2.28
CA TYR A 358 1.90 -16.31 -1.91
C TYR A 358 2.85 -17.48 -1.62
N MET A 359 3.85 -17.67 -2.48
CA MET A 359 4.81 -18.76 -2.35
C MET A 359 5.77 -18.60 -1.17
N SER A 360 5.96 -17.37 -0.67
CA SER A 360 6.85 -17.08 0.46
C SER A 360 6.34 -17.56 1.82
N PHE A 361 5.03 -17.77 1.94
CA PHE A 361 4.43 -18.31 3.17
C PHE A 361 4.80 -19.79 3.36
N ALA A 362 4.99 -20.19 4.61
CA ALA A 362 4.99 -21.61 4.96
C ALA A 362 3.60 -22.24 4.68
N ASP A 363 3.55 -23.54 4.44
CA ASP A 363 2.34 -24.22 3.94
C ASP A 363 1.18 -24.21 4.94
N ASN A 364 1.53 -24.12 6.22
CA ASN A 364 0.70 -24.14 7.41
C ASN A 364 0.54 -22.75 8.06
N ASP A 365 1.02 -21.67 7.42
CA ASP A 365 0.78 -20.31 7.89
C ASP A 365 -0.68 -19.92 7.61
N SER A 366 -1.48 -19.76 8.66
CA SER A 366 -2.91 -19.46 8.55
C SER A 366 -3.22 -18.11 7.88
N ARG A 367 -2.23 -17.21 7.78
CA ARG A 367 -2.39 -15.89 7.16
C ARG A 367 -2.42 -15.97 5.64
N ARG A 368 -1.79 -16.98 5.03
CA ARG A 368 -1.58 -17.07 3.58
C ARG A 368 -2.87 -16.92 2.78
N ASP A 369 -3.87 -17.76 3.09
CA ASP A 369 -5.14 -17.79 2.35
C ASP A 369 -6.15 -16.73 2.84
N VAL A 370 -5.82 -16.00 3.91
CA VAL A 370 -6.51 -14.77 4.32
C VAL A 370 -5.96 -13.58 3.54
N CYS A 371 -4.64 -13.50 3.38
CA CYS A 371 -3.98 -12.42 2.66
C CYS A 371 -4.17 -12.50 1.15
N VAL A 372 -4.16 -13.71 0.58
CA VAL A 372 -4.14 -13.91 -0.88
C VAL A 372 -5.35 -14.72 -1.34
N ALA A 373 -6.20 -14.10 -2.15
CA ALA A 373 -7.30 -14.79 -2.81
C ALA A 373 -6.84 -15.44 -4.11
N LYS A 374 -6.89 -16.78 -4.14
CA LYS A 374 -6.73 -17.61 -5.36
C LYS A 374 -8.05 -17.80 -6.12
N TYR A 375 -9.00 -16.89 -5.93
CA TYR A 375 -10.33 -16.98 -6.51
C TYR A 375 -10.92 -15.58 -6.76
N GLN A 376 -11.98 -15.54 -7.55
CA GLN A 376 -12.83 -14.39 -7.79
C GLN A 376 -14.30 -14.80 -7.79
N HIS A 377 -15.20 -13.82 -7.75
CA HIS A 377 -16.64 -14.01 -7.88
C HIS A 377 -17.11 -13.50 -9.25
N VAL A 378 -17.80 -14.36 -9.99
CA VAL A 378 -18.41 -14.03 -11.28
C VAL A 378 -19.89 -14.39 -11.20
N GLN A 379 -20.78 -13.39 -11.24
CA GLN A 379 -22.23 -13.59 -11.08
C GLN A 379 -22.58 -14.41 -9.82
N ASP A 380 -22.07 -13.95 -8.66
CA ASP A 380 -22.15 -14.63 -7.36
C ASP A 380 -21.64 -16.08 -7.38
N THR A 381 -20.78 -16.43 -8.35
CA THR A 381 -20.16 -17.75 -8.48
C THR A 381 -18.65 -17.68 -8.29
N VAL A 382 -18.12 -18.44 -7.33
CA VAL A 382 -16.68 -18.56 -7.12
C VAL A 382 -15.99 -19.24 -8.32
N GLN A 383 -14.86 -18.69 -8.74
CA GLN A 383 -13.99 -19.21 -9.79
C GLN A 383 -12.52 -19.15 -9.37
N ALA A 384 -11.76 -20.20 -9.62
CA ALA A 384 -10.32 -20.22 -9.40
C ALA A 384 -9.60 -19.28 -10.37
N VAL A 385 -8.47 -18.73 -9.95
CA VAL A 385 -7.66 -17.79 -10.76
C VAL A 385 -6.23 -18.29 -10.95
N ALA A 386 -5.63 -17.91 -12.07
CA ALA A 386 -4.22 -18.12 -12.35
C ALA A 386 -3.33 -17.20 -11.51
N SER A 387 -2.02 -17.47 -11.48
CA SER A 387 -1.02 -16.65 -10.76
C SER A 387 -1.00 -15.17 -11.16
N THR A 388 -1.49 -14.84 -12.36
CA THR A 388 -1.58 -13.46 -12.87
C THR A 388 -2.81 -12.69 -12.37
N GLY A 389 -3.70 -13.35 -11.64
CA GLY A 389 -4.95 -12.80 -11.13
C GLY A 389 -5.11 -13.04 -9.63
N LEU A 390 -4.03 -12.93 -8.85
CA LEU A 390 -4.09 -13.02 -7.39
C LEU A 390 -4.44 -11.65 -6.80
N TYR A 391 -5.38 -11.64 -5.87
CA TYR A 391 -5.88 -10.42 -5.25
C TYR A 391 -5.75 -10.46 -3.73
N ALA A 392 -5.87 -9.30 -3.09
CA ALA A 392 -5.91 -9.20 -1.65
C ALA A 392 -7.20 -9.86 -1.10
N GLY A 393 -7.03 -10.82 -0.20
CA GLY A 393 -8.11 -11.66 0.33
C GLY A 393 -8.81 -11.11 1.58
N LYS A 394 -8.20 -10.11 2.24
CA LYS A 394 -8.65 -9.57 3.53
C LYS A 394 -10.05 -8.96 3.46
N TRP A 395 -10.37 -8.25 2.39
CA TRP A 395 -11.65 -7.53 2.22
C TRP A 395 -12.50 -8.06 1.07
N ASP A 396 -12.92 -9.32 1.18
CA ASP A 396 -13.87 -9.92 0.24
C ASP A 396 -15.31 -9.41 0.51
N ARG A 397 -15.73 -8.40 -0.25
CA ARG A 397 -17.06 -7.77 -0.12
C ARG A 397 -18.23 -8.75 -0.26
N SER A 398 -18.03 -9.90 -0.90
CA SER A 398 -19.08 -10.92 -0.99
C SER A 398 -19.42 -11.54 0.38
N ARG A 399 -18.48 -11.46 1.33
CA ARG A 399 -18.58 -12.03 2.68
C ARG A 399 -19.04 -11.04 3.74
N ALA A 400 -19.31 -9.78 3.36
CA ALA A 400 -19.86 -8.79 4.27
C ALA A 400 -21.25 -9.27 4.76
N ALA A 401 -21.49 -9.23 6.08
CA ALA A 401 -22.76 -9.66 6.65
C ALA A 401 -23.91 -8.72 6.27
N LYS A 402 -23.60 -7.43 6.05
CA LYS A 402 -24.53 -6.43 5.54
C LYS A 402 -24.56 -6.49 4.01
N GLU A 403 -25.74 -6.70 3.43
CA GLU A 403 -25.94 -6.65 1.99
C GLU A 403 -25.63 -5.24 1.46
N LEU A 404 -24.71 -5.15 0.50
CA LEU A 404 -24.31 -3.88 -0.13
C LEU A 404 -25.24 -3.50 -1.28
N GLY A 405 -25.94 -4.48 -1.85
CA GLY A 405 -26.84 -4.34 -3.00
C GLY A 405 -26.11 -4.43 -4.33
N SER A 406 -26.80 -4.95 -5.35
CA SER A 406 -26.21 -5.26 -6.66
C SER A 406 -25.77 -4.03 -7.46
N GLY A 407 -26.31 -2.85 -7.14
CA GLY A 407 -25.87 -1.57 -7.68
C GLY A 407 -24.62 -0.99 -7.01
N SER A 408 -24.12 -1.60 -5.93
CA SER A 408 -22.96 -1.10 -5.20
C SER A 408 -21.68 -1.22 -6.03
N SER A 409 -20.78 -0.25 -5.87
CA SER A 409 -19.46 -0.23 -6.52
C SER A 409 -18.44 0.35 -5.53
N LYS A 410 -17.93 1.57 -5.77
CA LYS A 410 -17.18 2.40 -4.80
C LYS A 410 -18.02 2.74 -3.56
N GLY A 411 -17.35 3.23 -2.52
CA GLY A 411 -18.03 3.71 -1.33
C GLY A 411 -18.68 2.60 -0.52
N THR A 412 -18.02 1.47 -0.30
CA THR A 412 -18.65 0.30 0.33
C THR A 412 -18.94 0.51 1.82
N GLY A 413 -18.29 1.50 2.45
CA GLY A 413 -18.33 1.72 3.90
C GLY A 413 -17.50 0.70 4.70
N ILE A 414 -16.83 -0.25 4.04
CA ILE A 414 -15.93 -1.19 4.74
C ILE A 414 -14.75 -0.40 5.30
N ASN A 415 -14.50 -0.52 6.60
CA ASN A 415 -13.44 0.17 7.32
C ASN A 415 -12.03 -0.26 6.89
N PHE A 416 -11.01 0.52 7.26
CA PHE A 416 -9.62 0.22 6.96
C PHE A 416 -8.71 0.46 8.18
N PRO A 417 -7.91 -0.54 8.61
CA PRO A 417 -7.06 -0.40 9.77
C PRO A 417 -5.84 0.45 9.43
N LEU A 418 -5.57 1.50 10.20
CA LEU A 418 -4.31 2.24 10.07
C LEU A 418 -3.23 1.69 10.99
N MET A 419 -3.64 0.99 12.06
CA MET A 419 -2.71 0.37 12.98
C MET A 419 -3.39 -0.76 13.77
N ARG A 420 -2.71 -1.90 13.82
CA ARG A 420 -3.02 -3.04 14.68
C ARG A 420 -1.92 -3.24 15.72
N TYR A 421 -2.22 -3.99 16.76
CA TYR A 421 -1.32 -4.24 17.88
C TYR A 421 -0.11 -5.06 17.46
N SER A 422 -0.26 -5.97 16.47
CA SER A 422 0.86 -6.67 15.86
C SER A 422 1.90 -5.72 15.26
N ASP A 423 1.51 -4.53 14.78
CA ASP A 423 2.45 -3.51 14.29
C ASP A 423 3.30 -2.99 15.44
N VAL A 424 2.69 -2.70 16.60
CA VAL A 424 3.39 -2.26 17.81
C VAL A 424 4.38 -3.32 18.30
N LEU A 425 3.98 -4.59 18.30
CA LEU A 425 4.85 -5.71 18.68
C LEU A 425 6.06 -5.82 17.73
N LEU A 426 5.85 -5.76 16.42
CA LEU A 426 6.93 -5.87 15.45
C LEU A 426 7.81 -4.61 15.39
N MET A 427 7.26 -3.42 15.64
CA MET A 427 8.04 -2.18 15.83
C MET A 427 8.91 -2.27 17.09
N LEU A 428 8.42 -2.87 18.18
CA LEU A 428 9.22 -3.11 19.38
C LEU A 428 10.35 -4.11 19.13
N ALA A 429 10.06 -5.22 18.42
CA ALA A 429 11.07 -6.19 18.02
C ALA A 429 12.16 -5.54 17.16
N GLU A 430 11.77 -4.67 16.22
CA GLU A 430 12.68 -3.96 15.32
C GLU A 430 13.57 -3.00 16.09
N ALA A 431 12.97 -2.13 16.91
CA ALA A 431 13.70 -1.13 17.68
C ALA A 431 14.66 -1.79 18.67
N GLU A 432 14.23 -2.85 19.34
CA GLU A 432 15.09 -3.61 20.25
C GLU A 432 16.26 -4.27 19.53
N ASN A 433 16.02 -4.86 18.34
CA ASN A 433 17.08 -5.45 17.53
C ASN A 433 18.07 -4.41 16.99
N GLU A 434 17.59 -3.24 16.58
CA GLU A 434 18.47 -2.17 16.10
C GLU A 434 19.42 -1.69 17.21
N LEU A 435 18.89 -1.54 18.44
CA LEU A 435 19.64 -1.01 19.58
C LEU A 435 20.54 -2.06 20.25
N ASN A 436 20.03 -3.28 20.43
CA ASN A 436 20.61 -4.27 21.35
C ASN A 436 20.82 -5.66 20.71
N GLY A 437 20.46 -5.85 19.43
CA GLY A 437 20.42 -7.16 18.79
C GLY A 437 19.20 -8.00 19.24
N PRO A 438 19.15 -9.31 18.90
CA PRO A 438 17.97 -10.14 19.11
C PRO A 438 17.83 -10.58 20.59
N THR A 439 17.50 -9.64 21.47
CA THR A 439 17.30 -9.90 22.90
C THR A 439 16.07 -10.77 23.14
N ALA A 440 15.91 -11.26 24.37
CA ALA A 440 14.73 -12.02 24.76
C ALA A 440 13.43 -11.24 24.52
N LEU A 441 13.43 -9.92 24.76
CA LEU A 441 12.29 -9.05 24.49
C LEU A 441 11.96 -9.01 22.99
N ALA A 442 12.96 -8.81 22.13
CA ALA A 442 12.75 -8.77 20.68
C ALA A 442 12.16 -10.09 20.18
N LYS A 443 12.76 -11.21 20.60
CA LYS A 443 12.32 -12.56 20.25
C LYS A 443 10.90 -12.85 20.74
N GLU A 444 10.55 -12.45 21.96
CA GLU A 444 9.19 -12.62 22.50
C GLU A 444 8.15 -11.91 21.64
N MET A 445 8.43 -10.68 21.19
CA MET A 445 7.48 -9.93 20.35
C MET A 445 7.27 -10.58 18.98
N LEU A 446 8.35 -11.06 18.35
CA LEU A 446 8.26 -11.84 17.12
C LEU A 446 7.49 -13.15 17.34
N THR A 447 7.78 -13.85 18.44
CA THR A 447 7.09 -15.10 18.81
C THR A 447 5.59 -14.89 18.99
N LYS A 448 5.12 -13.78 19.60
CA LYS A 448 3.67 -13.52 19.78
C LYS A 448 2.92 -13.48 18.45
N VAL A 449 3.43 -12.74 17.47
CA VAL A 449 2.80 -12.61 16.14
C VAL A 449 2.83 -13.95 15.42
N ARG A 450 4.00 -14.60 15.43
CA ARG A 450 4.21 -15.87 14.72
C ARG A 450 3.42 -17.03 15.34
N ALA A 451 3.36 -17.11 16.67
CA ALA A 451 2.58 -18.12 17.39
C ALA A 451 1.10 -18.09 17.00
N ARG A 452 0.52 -16.91 16.80
CA ARG A 452 -0.85 -16.77 16.32
C ARG A 452 -1.00 -17.32 14.90
N ALA A 453 -0.09 -16.97 14.00
CA ALA A 453 -0.11 -17.44 12.61
C ALA A 453 -0.04 -18.97 12.47
N PHE A 454 0.71 -19.63 13.37
CA PHE A 454 0.94 -21.08 13.35
C PHE A 454 0.18 -21.84 14.45
N ALA A 455 -0.84 -21.25 15.08
CA ALA A 455 -1.54 -21.84 16.22
C ALA A 455 -2.10 -23.26 15.96
N ASN A 456 -2.43 -23.58 14.70
CA ASN A 456 -2.93 -24.89 14.26
C ASN A 456 -1.88 -25.71 13.49
N SER A 457 -0.61 -25.31 13.51
CA SER A 457 0.46 -26.02 12.82
C SER A 457 0.78 -27.35 13.49
N ALA A 458 0.85 -28.42 12.69
CA ALA A 458 1.36 -29.72 13.14
C ALA A 458 2.87 -29.70 13.48
N THR A 459 3.60 -28.71 12.96
CA THR A 459 5.05 -28.51 13.14
C THR A 459 5.36 -27.23 13.94
N TYR A 460 4.45 -26.82 14.83
CA TYR A 460 4.56 -25.58 15.63
C TYR A 460 5.95 -25.35 16.25
N ALA A 461 6.58 -26.40 16.79
CA ALA A 461 7.91 -26.29 17.38
C ALA A 461 8.96 -25.80 16.37
N ASP A 462 8.90 -26.26 15.13
CA ASP A 462 9.80 -25.83 14.06
C ASP A 462 9.42 -24.45 13.53
N ASP A 463 8.12 -24.23 13.28
CA ASP A 463 7.63 -23.00 12.67
C ASP A 463 7.80 -21.78 13.57
N VAL A 464 7.73 -21.97 14.90
CA VAL A 464 7.75 -20.87 15.87
C VAL A 464 9.01 -20.93 16.75
N THR A 465 9.13 -21.97 17.57
CA THR A 465 10.16 -22.02 18.63
C THR A 465 11.57 -22.13 18.04
N ASN A 466 11.83 -23.12 17.20
CA ASN A 466 13.14 -23.36 16.60
C ASN A 466 13.50 -22.26 15.60
N TYR A 467 12.53 -21.81 14.80
CA TYR A 467 12.70 -20.67 13.90
C TYR A 467 13.22 -19.43 14.65
N VAL A 468 12.54 -18.98 15.72
CA VAL A 468 12.94 -17.77 16.47
C VAL A 468 14.26 -17.99 17.24
N ASN A 469 14.49 -19.19 17.76
CA ASN A 469 15.73 -19.52 18.46
C ASN A 469 16.96 -19.44 17.53
N ALA A 470 16.81 -19.87 16.27
CA ALA A 470 17.89 -19.85 15.28
C ALA A 470 18.35 -18.43 14.89
N LEU A 471 17.51 -17.41 15.07
CA LEU A 471 17.83 -16.01 14.78
C LEU A 471 18.77 -15.44 15.85
N THR A 472 20.07 -15.64 15.68
CA THR A 472 21.10 -15.30 16.68
C THR A 472 21.88 -14.03 16.37
N THR A 473 21.81 -13.52 15.14
CA THR A 473 22.49 -12.29 14.72
C THR A 473 21.49 -11.17 14.48
N LYS A 474 21.96 -9.92 14.62
CA LYS A 474 21.18 -8.71 14.35
C LYS A 474 20.58 -8.73 12.94
N ASP A 475 21.38 -9.08 11.94
CA ASP A 475 20.95 -9.10 10.54
C ASP A 475 19.96 -10.22 10.25
N ALA A 476 20.19 -11.43 10.77
CA ALA A 476 19.25 -12.55 10.59
C ALA A 476 17.89 -12.22 11.21
N PHE A 477 17.89 -11.65 12.43
CA PHE A 477 16.65 -11.26 13.10
C PHE A 477 15.96 -10.08 12.40
N PHE A 478 16.72 -9.10 11.89
CA PHE A 478 16.15 -8.01 11.12
C PHE A 478 15.49 -8.50 9.82
N ASN A 479 16.15 -9.38 9.06
CA ASN A 479 15.56 -9.99 7.87
C ASN A 479 14.29 -10.78 8.20
N ALA A 480 14.26 -11.49 9.33
CA ALA A 480 13.05 -12.16 9.80
C ALA A 480 11.91 -11.16 10.12
N ILE A 481 12.21 -9.98 10.71
CA ILE A 481 11.21 -8.92 10.89
C ILE A 481 10.71 -8.40 9.54
N VAL A 482 11.61 -8.17 8.57
CA VAL A 482 11.24 -7.70 7.23
C VAL A 482 10.25 -8.69 6.59
N ASP A 483 10.49 -9.99 6.71
CA ASP A 483 9.60 -11.02 6.15
C ASP A 483 8.31 -11.16 6.97
N GLU A 484 8.38 -11.16 8.31
CA GLU A 484 7.21 -11.25 9.18
C GLU A 484 6.26 -10.06 8.99
N ARG A 485 6.78 -8.86 8.78
CA ARG A 485 5.96 -7.67 8.45
C ARG A 485 5.31 -7.80 7.07
N ALA A 486 5.94 -8.49 6.11
CA ALA A 486 5.30 -8.79 4.82
C ALA A 486 4.10 -9.74 5.03
N TRP A 487 4.31 -10.86 5.73
CA TRP A 487 3.28 -11.87 5.97
C TRP A 487 2.13 -11.38 6.84
N GLU A 488 2.42 -10.52 7.83
CA GLU A 488 1.42 -9.98 8.73
C GLU A 488 0.60 -8.85 8.09
N PHE A 489 1.24 -7.95 7.33
CA PHE A 489 0.62 -6.70 6.85
C PHE A 489 0.40 -6.61 5.35
N GLY A 490 0.59 -7.69 4.59
CA GLY A 490 0.35 -7.63 3.14
C GLY A 490 -1.06 -7.14 2.82
N SER A 491 -1.14 -6.19 1.89
CA SER A 491 -2.34 -5.44 1.49
C SER A 491 -2.87 -4.38 2.48
N GLU A 492 -2.21 -4.14 3.62
CA GLU A 492 -2.59 -3.09 4.58
C GLU A 492 -1.84 -1.76 4.35
N ALA A 493 -1.28 -1.55 3.16
CA ALA A 493 -0.63 -0.30 2.77
C ALA A 493 0.53 0.14 3.70
N LEU A 494 1.38 -0.81 4.12
CA LEU A 494 2.58 -0.52 4.93
C LEU A 494 3.90 -0.86 4.20
N ARG A 495 3.89 -1.91 3.36
CA ARG A 495 5.11 -2.53 2.82
C ARG A 495 6.04 -1.54 2.12
N LYS A 496 5.51 -0.68 1.25
CA LYS A 496 6.31 0.30 0.49
C LYS A 496 7.14 1.18 1.42
N PHE A 497 6.49 1.80 2.39
CA PHE A 497 7.12 2.78 3.27
C PHE A 497 8.11 2.13 4.24
N ASP A 498 7.80 0.93 4.72
CA ASP A 498 8.74 0.11 5.49
C ASP A 498 10.01 -0.20 4.69
N LEU A 499 9.86 -0.66 3.44
CA LEU A 499 11.01 -0.94 2.59
C LEU A 499 11.84 0.31 2.26
N VAL A 500 11.19 1.48 2.09
CA VAL A 500 11.89 2.75 1.85
C VAL A 500 12.70 3.15 3.08
N ARG A 501 12.11 3.16 4.29
CA ARG A 501 12.81 3.58 5.51
C ARG A 501 13.94 2.63 5.93
N TRP A 502 13.90 1.38 5.47
CA TRP A 502 14.98 0.41 5.64
C TRP A 502 16.03 0.44 4.53
N ASN A 503 15.81 1.21 3.46
CA ASN A 503 16.64 1.19 2.26
C ASN A 503 16.69 -0.21 1.59
N LEU A 504 15.56 -0.91 1.56
CA LEU A 504 15.40 -2.26 1.01
C LEU A 504 14.45 -2.36 -0.19
N TYR A 505 13.81 -1.25 -0.58
CA TYR A 505 12.78 -1.24 -1.62
C TYR A 505 13.25 -1.82 -2.96
N ALA A 506 14.32 -1.28 -3.52
CA ALA A 506 14.96 -1.74 -4.75
C ALA A 506 15.35 -3.23 -4.67
N LYS A 507 16.05 -3.60 -3.59
CA LYS A 507 16.51 -4.98 -3.34
C LYS A 507 15.35 -5.98 -3.31
N LYS A 508 14.26 -5.67 -2.62
CA LYS A 508 13.12 -6.59 -2.49
C LYS A 508 12.36 -6.76 -3.80
N ILE A 509 12.27 -5.71 -4.61
CA ILE A 509 11.75 -5.81 -5.99
C ILE A 509 12.64 -6.74 -6.82
N GLU A 510 13.97 -6.55 -6.79
CA GLU A 510 14.91 -7.42 -7.51
C GLU A 510 14.79 -8.89 -7.08
N GLU A 511 14.72 -9.16 -5.78
CA GLU A 511 14.54 -10.52 -5.24
C GLU A 511 13.24 -11.16 -5.74
N ALA A 512 12.12 -10.42 -5.72
CA ALA A 512 10.84 -10.91 -6.24
C ALA A 512 10.91 -11.20 -7.75
N MET A 513 11.62 -10.35 -8.49
CA MET A 513 11.81 -10.50 -9.93
C MET A 513 12.64 -11.71 -10.31
N TYR A 514 13.78 -11.85 -9.64
CA TYR A 514 14.67 -12.98 -9.83
C TYR A 514 14.01 -14.30 -9.44
N THR A 515 13.26 -14.33 -8.33
CA THR A 515 12.52 -15.51 -7.88
C THR A 515 11.48 -15.95 -8.91
N ALA A 516 10.69 -15.02 -9.45
CA ALA A 516 9.68 -15.34 -10.46
C ALA A 516 10.32 -15.91 -11.74
N LEU A 517 11.44 -15.33 -12.18
CA LEU A 517 12.16 -15.80 -13.36
C LEU A 517 12.72 -17.21 -13.14
N CYS A 518 13.38 -17.45 -12.01
CA CYS A 518 13.91 -18.76 -11.62
C CYS A 518 12.80 -19.82 -11.52
N TRP A 519 11.64 -19.46 -10.95
CA TRP A 519 10.48 -20.35 -10.93
C TRP A 519 9.99 -20.68 -12.34
N GLY A 520 9.90 -19.69 -13.23
CA GLY A 520 9.56 -19.91 -14.63
C GLY A 520 10.51 -20.86 -15.35
N ILE A 521 11.81 -20.71 -15.13
CA ILE A 521 12.85 -21.61 -15.65
C ILE A 521 12.63 -23.03 -15.09
N ALA A 522 12.44 -23.15 -13.78
CA ALA A 522 12.18 -24.42 -13.10
C ALA A 522 10.88 -25.11 -13.55
N SER A 523 9.97 -24.36 -14.16
CA SER A 523 8.75 -24.87 -14.78
C SER A 523 8.96 -25.47 -16.17
N ASN A 524 10.13 -25.34 -16.79
CA ASN A 524 10.41 -25.78 -18.15
C ASN A 524 11.63 -26.73 -18.22
N GLU A 525 11.38 -27.97 -18.65
CA GLU A 525 12.41 -29.00 -18.75
C GLU A 525 13.52 -28.68 -19.75
N ASP A 526 13.18 -28.10 -20.91
CA ASP A 526 14.17 -27.73 -21.92
C ASP A 526 15.16 -26.67 -21.36
N LEU A 527 14.67 -25.73 -20.55
CA LEU A 527 15.51 -24.71 -19.89
C LEU A 527 16.34 -25.29 -18.74
N MET A 528 15.76 -26.18 -17.93
CA MET A 528 16.48 -26.83 -16.84
C MET A 528 17.59 -27.78 -17.34
N ASN A 529 17.52 -28.23 -18.58
CA ASN A 529 18.55 -29.07 -19.21
C ASN A 529 19.62 -28.26 -19.95
N ASP A 530 19.49 -26.92 -20.07
CA ASP A 530 20.48 -26.06 -20.74
C ASP A 530 21.55 -25.58 -19.73
N PRO A 531 22.82 -26.01 -19.87
CA PRO A 531 23.88 -25.61 -18.95
C PRO A 531 24.15 -24.10 -18.91
N ASN A 532 23.91 -23.37 -20.02
CA ASN A 532 24.12 -21.92 -20.05
C ASN A 532 23.03 -21.20 -19.25
N VAL A 533 21.79 -21.72 -19.30
CA VAL A 533 20.70 -21.18 -18.48
C VAL A 533 21.01 -21.38 -17.01
N LEU A 534 21.42 -22.59 -16.60
CA LEU A 534 21.75 -22.86 -15.19
C LEU A 534 23.01 -22.15 -14.70
N ALA A 535 23.96 -21.81 -15.58
CA ALA A 535 25.10 -21.00 -15.23
C ALA A 535 24.70 -19.54 -14.92
N ASN A 536 23.69 -19.01 -15.62
CA ASN A 536 23.18 -17.65 -15.43
C ASN A 536 22.11 -17.55 -14.33
N TYR A 537 21.37 -18.63 -14.08
CA TYR A 537 20.25 -18.70 -13.13
C TYR A 537 20.34 -19.96 -12.25
N PRO A 538 21.42 -20.14 -11.46
CA PRO A 538 21.64 -21.37 -10.71
C PRO A 538 20.55 -21.65 -9.67
N GLU A 539 19.92 -20.61 -9.11
CA GLU A 539 18.86 -20.73 -8.12
C GLU A 539 17.56 -21.32 -8.71
N ALA A 540 17.40 -21.43 -10.03
CA ALA A 540 16.27 -22.13 -10.64
C ALA A 540 16.11 -23.56 -10.09
N ALA A 541 17.21 -24.23 -9.73
CA ALA A 541 17.19 -25.55 -9.11
C ALA A 541 16.37 -25.60 -7.79
N ASN A 542 16.33 -24.50 -7.04
CA ASN A 542 15.62 -24.40 -5.76
C ASN A 542 14.09 -24.39 -5.92
N TYR A 543 13.59 -24.12 -7.13
CA TYR A 543 12.16 -23.97 -7.41
C TYR A 543 11.59 -25.12 -8.24
N THR A 544 12.35 -26.21 -8.42
CA THR A 544 11.94 -27.38 -9.21
C THR A 544 10.69 -28.08 -8.68
N THR A 545 10.40 -27.93 -7.38
CA THR A 545 9.19 -28.47 -6.73
C THR A 545 7.98 -27.55 -6.85
N TRP A 546 8.15 -26.27 -7.20
CA TRP A 546 7.05 -25.31 -7.24
C TRP A 546 6.13 -25.55 -8.44
N ALA A 547 4.82 -25.43 -8.23
CA ALA A 547 3.80 -25.84 -9.18
C ALA A 547 3.82 -25.04 -10.50
N ASN A 548 3.71 -25.75 -11.61
CA ASN A 548 3.47 -25.14 -12.93
C ASN A 548 1.99 -24.79 -13.11
N LYS A 549 1.12 -25.62 -12.53
CA LYS A 549 -0.33 -25.51 -12.53
C LYS A 549 -0.86 -25.88 -11.16
N LEU A 550 -1.93 -25.22 -10.74
CA LEU A 550 -2.72 -25.69 -9.61
C LEU A 550 -3.98 -26.37 -10.13
N TRP A 551 -4.29 -27.52 -9.56
CA TRP A 551 -5.44 -28.33 -9.88
C TRP A 551 -6.52 -28.17 -8.81
N TYR A 552 -7.77 -28.08 -9.25
CA TYR A 552 -8.91 -27.89 -8.37
C TYR A 552 -10.18 -28.53 -8.92
N VAL A 553 -11.14 -28.78 -8.03
CA VAL A 553 -12.52 -29.11 -8.37
C VAL A 553 -13.47 -28.14 -7.67
N LYS A 554 -14.63 -27.89 -8.29
CA LYS A 554 -15.72 -27.15 -7.67
C LYS A 554 -16.75 -28.14 -7.13
N THR A 555 -16.90 -28.23 -5.81
CA THR A 555 -17.72 -29.26 -5.14
C THR A 555 -19.06 -28.74 -4.63
N GLY A 556 -19.26 -27.43 -4.53
CA GLY A 556 -20.45 -26.81 -3.92
C GLY A 556 -21.26 -25.93 -4.86
N LYS A 557 -22.52 -25.68 -4.46
CA LYS A 557 -23.47 -24.78 -5.14
C LYS A 557 -23.68 -23.46 -4.39
N ASN A 558 -23.04 -23.29 -3.23
CA ASN A 558 -23.20 -22.12 -2.36
C ASN A 558 -22.27 -20.97 -2.78
N ASN A 559 -21.37 -21.23 -3.74
CA ASN A 559 -20.43 -20.29 -4.31
C ASN A 559 -19.51 -19.63 -3.26
N LEU A 560 -19.17 -20.39 -2.22
CA LEU A 560 -18.26 -19.96 -1.16
C LEU A 560 -16.81 -20.28 -1.53
N LYS A 561 -15.83 -19.58 -0.93
CA LYS A 561 -14.40 -19.91 -1.11
C LYS A 561 -14.09 -21.39 -0.84
N SER A 562 -14.82 -22.00 0.11
CA SER A 562 -14.70 -23.41 0.48
C SER A 562 -15.18 -24.41 -0.59
N ASP A 563 -15.90 -23.95 -1.61
CA ASP A 563 -16.42 -24.78 -2.70
C ASP A 563 -15.35 -25.10 -3.75
N ILE A 564 -14.22 -24.38 -3.75
CA ILE A 564 -13.03 -24.74 -4.50
C ILE A 564 -12.18 -25.65 -3.62
N LYS A 565 -11.97 -26.90 -4.06
CA LYS A 565 -11.03 -27.82 -3.43
C LYS A 565 -9.80 -27.94 -4.31
N TRP A 566 -8.65 -27.58 -3.75
CA TRP A 566 -7.37 -27.69 -4.42
C TRP A 566 -6.80 -29.10 -4.23
N TYR A 567 -6.27 -29.70 -5.29
CA TYR A 567 -5.47 -30.92 -5.20
C TYR A 567 -4.05 -30.59 -4.73
N ASN A 568 -3.47 -29.54 -5.32
CA ASN A 568 -2.20 -28.97 -4.93
C ASN A 568 -2.32 -27.46 -4.77
N GLU A 569 -1.57 -26.91 -3.83
CA GLU A 569 -1.66 -25.49 -3.48
C GLU A 569 -0.40 -24.69 -3.78
N LYS A 570 0.76 -25.36 -3.78
CA LYS A 570 2.08 -24.73 -4.01
C LYS A 570 3.03 -25.57 -4.86
N TYR A 571 3.00 -26.90 -4.71
CA TYR A 571 3.99 -27.78 -5.31
C TYR A 571 3.45 -28.57 -6.49
N LYS A 572 4.36 -29.02 -7.36
CA LYS A 572 4.06 -29.93 -8.48
C LYS A 572 3.48 -31.24 -7.95
N ILE A 573 2.70 -31.87 -8.82
CA ILE A 573 2.13 -33.20 -8.61
C ILE A 573 2.88 -34.20 -9.48
N ALA A 574 2.74 -35.49 -9.17
CA ALA A 574 3.38 -36.56 -9.94
C ALA A 574 2.53 -36.95 -11.16
N GLU A 575 1.22 -36.78 -11.06
CA GLU A 575 0.22 -37.14 -12.05
C GLU A 575 0.31 -36.22 -13.27
N ASP A 576 0.15 -36.81 -14.46
CA ASP A 576 0.11 -36.05 -15.70
C ASP A 576 -1.25 -35.34 -15.91
N ASP A 577 -1.25 -34.36 -16.81
CA ASP A 577 -2.44 -33.56 -17.13
C ASP A 577 -3.64 -34.40 -17.61
N ALA A 578 -3.40 -35.51 -18.31
CA ALA A 578 -4.46 -36.33 -18.89
C ALA A 578 -5.17 -37.15 -17.81
N THR A 579 -4.40 -37.71 -16.87
CA THR A 579 -4.91 -38.38 -15.67
C THR A 579 -5.77 -37.44 -14.85
N MET A 580 -5.26 -36.25 -14.53
CA MET A 580 -6.00 -35.27 -13.74
C MET A 580 -7.32 -34.85 -14.40
N GLN A 581 -7.32 -34.62 -15.71
CA GLN A 581 -8.54 -34.27 -16.45
C GLN A 581 -9.54 -35.43 -16.51
N ALA A 582 -9.08 -36.67 -16.68
CA ALA A 582 -9.93 -37.85 -16.70
C ALA A 582 -10.64 -38.06 -15.35
N GLU A 583 -10.00 -37.69 -14.25
CA GLU A 583 -10.57 -37.69 -12.89
C GLU A 583 -11.47 -36.48 -12.59
N GLY A 584 -11.65 -35.56 -13.56
CA GLY A 584 -12.54 -34.41 -13.45
C GLY A 584 -11.92 -33.17 -12.81
N TRP A 585 -10.60 -33.14 -12.60
CA TRP A 585 -9.90 -31.95 -12.11
C TRP A 585 -9.75 -30.88 -13.19
N GLN A 586 -9.89 -29.63 -12.79
CA GLN A 586 -9.62 -28.44 -13.59
C GLN A 586 -8.26 -27.85 -13.18
N SER A 587 -7.62 -27.06 -14.04
CA SER A 587 -6.35 -26.41 -13.70
C SER A 587 -6.29 -24.95 -14.09
N VAL A 588 -5.44 -24.21 -13.36
CA VAL A 588 -5.04 -22.83 -13.66
C VAL A 588 -3.52 -22.75 -13.72
N ASN A 589 -3.01 -21.94 -14.66
CA ASN A 589 -1.56 -21.77 -14.86
C ASN A 589 -0.93 -20.94 -13.72
N TRP A 590 0.24 -21.38 -13.25
CA TRP A 590 0.99 -20.76 -12.17
C TRP A 590 2.42 -20.46 -12.61
N GLY A 591 3.40 -21.33 -12.33
CA GLY A 591 4.80 -21.11 -12.76
C GLY A 591 4.97 -20.96 -14.27
N SER A 592 4.09 -21.59 -15.06
CA SER A 592 4.08 -21.45 -16.52
C SER A 592 3.76 -20.02 -17.00
N ASN A 593 3.17 -19.16 -16.18
CA ASN A 593 2.92 -17.74 -16.51
C ASN A 593 4.13 -16.82 -16.26
N MET A 594 5.20 -17.31 -15.64
CA MET A 594 6.39 -16.49 -15.37
C MET A 594 7.26 -16.30 -16.63
N LEU A 595 7.12 -17.20 -17.61
CA LEU A 595 7.81 -17.11 -18.90
C LEU A 595 6.84 -16.90 -20.05
N LYS A 596 7.35 -16.25 -21.08
CA LYS A 596 6.77 -16.19 -22.41
C LYS A 596 7.62 -17.04 -23.35
N ARG A 597 6.97 -17.88 -24.15
CA ARG A 597 7.60 -18.64 -25.22
C ARG A 597 7.11 -18.14 -26.57
N THR A 598 8.02 -17.67 -27.41
CA THR A 598 7.75 -17.39 -28.82
C THR A 598 8.32 -18.53 -29.65
N ARG A 599 7.44 -19.31 -30.28
CA ARG A 599 7.83 -20.42 -31.15
C ARG A 599 7.73 -19.96 -32.60
N THR A 600 8.80 -20.10 -33.38
CA THR A 600 8.79 -19.94 -34.85
C THR A 600 9.26 -21.20 -35.56
N TYR A 601 8.88 -21.32 -36.84
CA TYR A 601 9.23 -22.46 -37.68
C TYR A 601 10.02 -22.00 -38.90
N ILE A 602 11.19 -22.59 -39.08
CA ILE A 602 12.17 -22.20 -40.09
C ILE A 602 12.36 -23.35 -41.06
N TYR A 603 12.36 -23.07 -42.36
CA TYR A 603 12.68 -24.07 -43.39
C TYR A 603 13.57 -23.42 -44.46
N GLY A 604 14.66 -24.09 -44.83
CA GLY A 604 15.62 -23.56 -45.82
C GLY A 604 16.23 -22.20 -45.43
N GLY A 605 16.37 -21.93 -44.14
CA GLY A 605 16.88 -20.65 -43.61
C GLY A 605 15.85 -19.51 -43.55
N VAL A 606 14.58 -19.74 -43.94
CA VAL A 606 13.51 -18.72 -43.92
C VAL A 606 12.57 -18.98 -42.73
N ASP A 607 12.29 -17.94 -41.94
CA ASP A 607 11.30 -17.98 -40.84
C ASP A 607 9.89 -17.77 -41.41
N TYR A 608 9.00 -18.76 -41.19
CA TYR A 608 7.61 -18.76 -41.64
C TYR A 608 6.61 -18.33 -40.54
N GLY A 609 7.10 -17.81 -39.42
CA GLY A 609 6.31 -17.25 -38.33
C GLY A 609 5.92 -18.27 -37.26
N THR A 610 4.91 -17.91 -36.46
CA THR A 610 4.55 -18.60 -35.22
C THR A 610 3.47 -19.67 -35.34
N THR A 611 2.89 -19.83 -36.53
CA THR A 611 1.81 -20.80 -36.78
C THR A 611 2.38 -22.21 -36.80
N THR A 612 1.85 -23.09 -35.95
CA THR A 612 2.21 -24.52 -35.96
C THR A 612 1.94 -25.11 -37.35
N PRO A 613 2.94 -25.76 -37.98
CA PRO A 613 2.77 -26.36 -39.30
C PRO A 613 1.62 -27.36 -39.32
N ALA A 614 0.66 -27.17 -40.23
CA ALA A 614 -0.42 -28.13 -40.42
C ALA A 614 0.12 -29.37 -41.13
N LYS A 615 -0.13 -30.56 -40.56
CA LYS A 615 0.31 -31.84 -41.13
C LYS A 615 -0.85 -32.57 -41.79
N VAL A 616 -0.67 -32.97 -43.05
CA VAL A 616 -1.58 -33.85 -43.79
C VAL A 616 -0.81 -35.12 -44.15
N VAL A 617 -1.35 -36.29 -43.77
CA VAL A 617 -0.80 -37.58 -44.21
C VAL A 617 -1.49 -37.96 -45.52
N ASN A 618 -0.68 -38.14 -46.56
CA ASN A 618 -1.13 -38.47 -47.91
C ASN A 618 -1.43 -39.96 -48.04
N ALA A 619 -2.17 -40.33 -49.10
CA ALA A 619 -2.57 -41.72 -49.33
C ALA A 619 -1.40 -42.68 -49.58
N ASP A 620 -0.24 -42.17 -50.03
CA ASP A 620 0.99 -42.92 -50.23
C ASP A 620 1.85 -43.05 -48.95
N GLY A 621 1.36 -42.53 -47.81
CA GLY A 621 2.06 -42.52 -46.53
C GLY A 621 3.04 -41.35 -46.34
N SER A 622 3.28 -40.53 -47.35
CA SER A 622 4.05 -39.28 -47.20
C SER A 622 3.30 -38.26 -46.33
N SER A 623 4.01 -37.30 -45.75
CA SER A 623 3.42 -36.22 -44.96
C SER A 623 3.73 -34.86 -45.59
N THR A 624 2.70 -34.04 -45.81
CA THR A 624 2.82 -32.63 -46.22
C THR A 624 2.63 -31.72 -45.01
N TYR A 625 3.58 -30.83 -44.79
CA TYR A 625 3.56 -29.80 -43.76
C TYR A 625 3.37 -28.44 -44.41
N THR A 626 2.35 -27.69 -43.98
CA THR A 626 2.11 -26.32 -44.43
C THR A 626 2.56 -25.36 -43.34
N LEU A 627 3.62 -24.60 -43.60
CA LEU A 627 4.17 -23.57 -42.73
C LEU A 627 3.58 -22.19 -43.08
N GLY A 628 3.47 -21.34 -42.06
CA GLY A 628 3.08 -19.94 -42.18
C GLY A 628 1.60 -19.70 -42.47
N ALA A 629 1.27 -18.45 -42.79
CA ALA A 629 -0.07 -18.01 -43.18
C ALA A 629 0.03 -17.09 -44.39
N ALA A 630 -1.01 -17.06 -45.23
CA ALA A 630 -1.01 -16.27 -46.45
C ALA A 630 -0.70 -14.79 -46.16
N PRO A 631 0.15 -14.11 -46.96
CA PRO A 631 0.74 -14.57 -48.23
C PRO A 631 2.07 -15.35 -48.08
N ASN A 632 2.60 -15.52 -46.88
CA ASN A 632 3.90 -16.16 -46.63
C ASN A 632 3.72 -17.61 -46.16
N THR A 633 3.39 -18.51 -47.08
CA THR A 633 3.21 -19.95 -46.82
C THR A 633 4.27 -20.80 -47.52
N LYS A 634 4.58 -21.97 -46.94
CA LYS A 634 5.45 -22.97 -47.55
C LYS A 634 4.95 -24.38 -47.30
N GLU A 635 4.85 -25.17 -48.36
CA GLU A 635 4.57 -26.61 -48.26
C GLU A 635 5.87 -27.41 -48.35
N VAL A 636 5.99 -28.40 -47.47
CA VAL A 636 7.11 -29.33 -47.39
C VAL A 636 6.54 -30.74 -47.33
N THR A 637 6.77 -31.55 -48.35
CA THR A 637 6.34 -32.96 -48.39
C THR A 637 7.55 -33.86 -48.20
N VAL A 638 7.44 -34.81 -47.28
CA VAL A 638 8.49 -35.81 -47.00
C VAL A 638 7.93 -37.22 -46.98
N ALA A 639 8.74 -38.20 -47.38
CA ALA A 639 8.31 -39.60 -47.33
C ALA A 639 8.16 -40.07 -45.88
N ALA A 640 7.46 -41.20 -45.69
CA ALA A 640 7.26 -41.78 -44.37
C ALA A 640 8.61 -42.06 -43.68
N GLY A 641 8.83 -41.43 -42.52
CA GLY A 641 10.04 -41.61 -41.72
C GLY A 641 11.23 -40.71 -42.09
N GLU A 642 11.12 -39.91 -43.16
CA GLU A 642 12.15 -38.94 -43.52
C GLU A 642 12.14 -37.69 -42.63
N GLU A 643 13.30 -37.03 -42.58
CA GLU A 643 13.48 -35.78 -41.87
C GLU A 643 12.79 -34.63 -42.60
N THR A 644 12.02 -33.82 -41.86
CA THR A 644 11.26 -32.72 -42.47
C THR A 644 12.14 -31.55 -42.91
N GLY A 645 13.33 -31.41 -42.35
CA GLY A 645 14.16 -30.20 -42.49
C GLY A 645 13.52 -28.94 -41.88
N ILE A 646 12.37 -29.08 -41.22
CA ILE A 646 11.68 -27.99 -40.53
C ILE A 646 12.35 -27.82 -39.17
N THR A 647 12.90 -26.64 -38.92
CA THR A 647 13.52 -26.29 -37.66
C THR A 647 12.51 -25.54 -36.78
N ARG A 648 12.33 -25.99 -35.54
CA ARG A 648 11.55 -25.30 -34.53
C ARG A 648 12.47 -24.44 -33.67
N LYS A 649 12.23 -23.13 -33.63
CA LYS A 649 12.95 -22.18 -32.77
C LYS A 649 12.05 -21.71 -31.64
N ASP A 650 12.41 -22.02 -30.41
CA ASP A 650 11.71 -21.58 -29.19
C ASP A 650 12.55 -20.50 -28.50
N VAL A 651 12.07 -19.26 -28.48
CA VAL A 651 12.66 -18.16 -27.70
C VAL A 651 11.90 -18.03 -26.40
N TYR A 652 12.61 -18.17 -25.28
CA TYR A 652 12.08 -18.00 -23.93
C TYR A 652 12.51 -16.65 -23.37
N ALA A 653 11.56 -15.91 -22.82
CA ALA A 653 11.78 -14.63 -22.16
C ALA A 653 10.92 -14.51 -20.90
N ALA A 654 11.22 -13.54 -20.03
CA ALA A 654 10.33 -13.15 -18.95
C ALA A 654 8.93 -12.79 -19.50
N SER A 655 7.86 -13.12 -18.76
CA SER A 655 6.50 -12.88 -19.26
C SER A 655 6.15 -11.39 -19.35
N ASP A 656 5.26 -11.05 -20.29
CA ASP A 656 4.78 -9.67 -20.44
C ASP A 656 4.05 -9.20 -19.17
N TYR A 657 3.34 -10.09 -18.48
CA TYR A 657 2.69 -9.81 -17.20
C TYR A 657 3.72 -9.34 -16.17
N PHE A 658 4.78 -10.14 -15.99
CA PHE A 658 5.76 -9.89 -14.95
C PHE A 658 6.61 -8.65 -15.24
N THR A 659 6.99 -8.46 -16.49
CA THR A 659 7.70 -7.26 -16.97
C THR A 659 6.89 -5.99 -16.69
N ARG A 660 5.54 -6.06 -16.78
CA ARG A 660 4.66 -4.91 -16.53
C ARG A 660 4.45 -4.58 -15.05
N LEU A 661 4.63 -5.53 -14.12
CA LEU A 661 4.45 -5.30 -12.69
C LEU A 661 5.41 -4.22 -12.15
N TYR A 662 6.67 -4.26 -12.60
CA TYR A 662 7.76 -3.41 -12.11
C TYR A 662 8.36 -2.51 -13.20
N ARG A 663 7.52 -2.16 -14.19
CA ARG A 663 7.88 -1.19 -15.23
C ARG A 663 8.38 0.09 -14.56
N GLY A 664 9.50 0.64 -15.03
CA GLY A 664 10.11 1.85 -14.48
C GLY A 664 10.87 1.69 -13.16
N TYR A 665 10.76 0.55 -12.48
CA TYR A 665 11.58 0.19 -11.31
C TYR A 665 12.76 -0.72 -11.66
N SER A 666 12.76 -1.24 -12.89
CA SER A 666 13.76 -2.17 -13.37
C SER A 666 14.47 -1.66 -14.62
N ASN A 667 15.75 -1.98 -14.73
CA ASN A 667 16.48 -1.84 -15.97
C ASN A 667 16.08 -2.93 -16.99
N GLY A 668 16.62 -2.86 -18.20
CA GLY A 668 16.34 -3.86 -19.24
C GLY A 668 16.79 -5.29 -18.95
N ALA A 669 17.46 -5.55 -17.82
CA ALA A 669 17.82 -6.87 -17.32
C ALA A 669 16.95 -7.31 -16.12
N LEU A 670 15.85 -6.61 -15.85
CA LEU A 670 14.95 -6.85 -14.70
C LEU A 670 15.65 -6.73 -13.33
N LYS A 671 16.77 -6.02 -13.23
CA LYS A 671 17.39 -5.71 -11.94
C LYS A 671 16.65 -4.55 -11.29
N GLY A 672 16.43 -4.63 -9.98
CA GLY A 672 15.75 -3.59 -9.20
C GLY A 672 16.64 -2.40 -8.86
N ASP A 673 17.50 -1.96 -9.78
CA ASP A 673 18.39 -0.81 -9.62
C ASP A 673 17.69 0.55 -9.90
N GLY A 674 16.37 0.54 -10.08
CA GLY A 674 15.56 1.73 -10.27
C GLY A 674 15.50 2.64 -9.03
N VAL A 675 15.09 3.89 -9.26
CA VAL A 675 15.00 4.94 -8.22
C VAL A 675 14.02 4.53 -7.13
N VAL A 676 14.40 4.73 -5.86
CA VAL A 676 13.48 4.68 -4.72
C VAL A 676 12.51 5.85 -4.87
N PRO A 677 11.23 5.62 -5.20
CA PRO A 677 10.37 6.71 -5.63
C PRO A 677 9.94 7.54 -4.43
N TYR A 678 10.26 8.83 -4.44
CA TYR A 678 9.21 9.78 -4.05
C TYR A 678 8.24 9.82 -5.22
N LEU A 679 7.01 9.45 -4.93
CA LEU A 679 6.06 9.01 -5.95
C LEU A 679 5.70 10.12 -6.93
N LEU A 680 5.88 11.41 -6.58
CA LEU A 680 5.34 12.52 -7.35
C LEU A 680 6.27 13.76 -7.32
N PRO A 681 7.03 14.07 -8.39
CA PRO A 681 7.80 15.29 -8.49
C PRO A 681 6.86 16.49 -8.71
N ILE A 682 7.23 17.65 -8.17
CA ILE A 682 6.56 18.91 -8.50
C ILE A 682 6.90 19.25 -9.96
N THR A 683 5.92 19.69 -10.75
CA THR A 683 6.13 19.92 -12.19
C THR A 683 7.10 21.10 -12.44
N THR A 684 7.89 21.02 -13.52
CA THR A 684 8.78 22.11 -13.93
C THR A 684 8.04 23.43 -14.15
N GLU A 685 6.79 23.38 -14.62
CA GLU A 685 5.93 24.56 -14.78
C GLU A 685 5.54 25.17 -13.43
N THR A 686 5.11 24.35 -12.46
CA THR A 686 4.82 24.82 -11.08
C THR A 686 6.05 25.45 -10.44
N ILE A 687 7.22 24.85 -10.65
CA ILE A 687 8.50 25.40 -10.19
C ILE A 687 8.83 26.71 -10.92
N SER A 688 8.67 26.77 -12.24
CA SER A 688 8.99 27.96 -13.03
C SER A 688 8.05 29.13 -12.75
N ALA A 689 6.82 28.85 -12.30
CA ALA A 689 5.82 29.84 -11.92
C ALA A 689 5.88 30.23 -10.44
N SER A 690 6.67 29.54 -9.61
CA SER A 690 6.80 29.84 -8.19
C SER A 690 8.12 30.56 -7.91
N THR A 691 8.07 31.55 -7.02
CA THR A 691 9.29 32.21 -6.50
C THR A 691 9.86 31.52 -5.27
N VAL A 692 9.17 30.51 -4.72
CA VAL A 692 9.57 29.82 -3.48
C VAL A 692 9.71 28.31 -3.62
N LEU A 693 9.05 27.69 -4.60
CA LEU A 693 9.16 26.26 -4.89
C LEU A 693 10.24 26.01 -5.95
N ASN A 694 11.12 25.07 -5.67
CA ASN A 694 12.15 24.61 -6.59
C ASN A 694 12.13 23.07 -6.69
N ASN A 695 12.77 22.52 -7.73
CA ASN A 695 13.02 21.09 -7.81
C ASN A 695 14.34 20.79 -7.09
N ASP A 696 14.31 20.71 -5.76
CA ASP A 696 15.46 20.31 -4.94
C ASP A 696 15.88 18.84 -5.20
N GLY A 697 16.09 18.43 -6.46
CA GLY A 697 16.61 17.15 -6.89
C GLY A 697 15.70 15.93 -6.73
N TYR A 698 14.47 16.09 -6.23
CA TYR A 698 13.47 15.01 -6.12
C TYR A 698 12.73 14.71 -7.44
N ARG A 699 13.42 14.79 -8.58
CA ARG A 699 12.82 14.59 -9.91
C ARG A 699 12.70 13.09 -10.23
N ILE A 700 11.60 12.68 -10.85
CA ILE A 700 11.56 11.42 -11.61
C ILE A 700 12.63 11.54 -12.72
N LEU A 701 13.52 10.55 -12.81
CA LEU A 701 14.46 10.48 -13.94
C LEU A 701 13.68 10.60 -15.25
N ASP A 702 14.05 11.58 -16.08
CA ASP A 702 13.52 11.67 -17.43
C ASP A 702 13.92 10.40 -18.20
N GLY A 703 12.92 9.62 -18.61
CA GLY A 703 13.12 8.60 -19.63
C GLY A 703 13.49 7.21 -19.13
N ASN A 704 12.74 6.64 -18.19
CA ASN A 704 12.83 5.19 -17.97
C ASN A 704 12.28 4.43 -19.19
N THR A 705 13.22 3.92 -19.99
CA THR A 705 13.05 3.06 -21.18
C THR A 705 12.62 1.63 -20.84
N GLY A 706 11.73 1.45 -19.86
CA GLY A 706 11.16 0.14 -19.51
C GLY A 706 10.21 -0.43 -20.57
N ASP A 707 9.95 0.34 -21.63
CA ASP A 707 9.01 0.03 -22.69
C ASP A 707 9.71 -0.79 -23.77
N GLY A 708 10.03 -2.05 -23.48
CA GLY A 708 10.33 -3.02 -24.52
C GLY A 708 11.67 -3.75 -24.46
N VAL A 709 12.38 -3.76 -23.32
CA VAL A 709 13.50 -4.71 -23.17
C VAL A 709 12.93 -6.03 -22.65
N ASN A 710 12.67 -6.96 -23.56
CA ASN A 710 12.41 -8.34 -23.20
C ASN A 710 13.70 -8.94 -22.62
N VAL A 711 13.64 -9.44 -21.39
CA VAL A 711 14.72 -10.27 -20.85
C VAL A 711 14.61 -11.66 -21.46
N GLU A 712 15.34 -11.87 -22.55
CA GLU A 712 15.51 -13.20 -23.15
C GLU A 712 16.32 -14.08 -22.18
N VAL A 713 15.79 -15.27 -21.91
CA VAL A 713 16.40 -16.29 -21.06
C VAL A 713 17.26 -17.23 -21.91
N ALA A 714 16.68 -17.73 -23.01
CA ALA A 714 17.34 -18.66 -23.92
C ALA A 714 16.62 -18.77 -25.26
N THR A 715 17.37 -19.17 -26.29
CA THR A 715 16.84 -19.63 -27.57
C THR A 715 17.17 -21.11 -27.74
N ILE A 716 16.15 -21.96 -27.88
CA ILE A 716 16.29 -23.41 -28.06
C ILE A 716 15.87 -23.78 -29.48
N ILE A 717 16.74 -24.51 -30.18
CA ILE A 717 16.53 -24.94 -31.57
C ILE A 717 16.35 -26.47 -31.57
N LYS A 718 15.25 -26.94 -32.17
CA LYS A 718 15.01 -28.37 -32.43
C LYS A 718 14.84 -28.60 -33.92
N GLU A 719 15.77 -29.33 -34.52
CA GLU A 719 15.72 -29.70 -35.93
C GLU A 719 14.68 -30.81 -36.17
N ASN A 720 14.24 -30.91 -37.43
CA ASN A 720 13.36 -31.98 -37.90
C ASN A 720 12.05 -32.11 -37.11
N TYR A 721 11.28 -31.02 -37.03
CA TYR A 721 9.93 -30.99 -36.45
C TYR A 721 9.03 -32.05 -37.12
N LYS A 722 8.40 -32.93 -36.34
CA LYS A 722 7.65 -34.10 -36.82
C LYS A 722 6.15 -33.99 -36.62
#